data_AF-A0A8D3EBH8-F1
#
_entry.id   AF-A0A8D3EBH8-F1
#
_cell.length_a   1.000
_cell.length_b   1.000
_cell.length_c   1.000
_cell.angle_alpha   90.00
_cell.angle_beta   90.00
_cell.angle_gamma   90.00
#
_symmetry.space_group_name_H-M   'P 1'
#
loop_
_entity.id
_entity.type
_entity.pdbx_description
1 polymer ?
#
loop_
_entity_poly.entity_id
_entity_poly.type
_entity_poly.pdbx_seq_one_letter_code
_entity_poly.pdbx_strand_id
1 'polypeptide(L)'
;LALFIDLSLHFLQSILALNPRVKTHAQVMSTADKKKEKKHWKRNPERNCGSCVKLENNFDDIKHTTLSERGALREALRCLKCADAPCQKSCPTNLDIKTFITSISNKNYYGAARTILSDNPLGLTCGMVCPTSDLCVGGCNLYASEEGPINIGGLQQFATEVFSKMGIPQVRNPELPPPNEMPESYRSPIALIGCGPASISCASFLARLGYDNITIFEKQKFLGGLSTSEIPQFRLPYEVVQFEIDLMKDLGVKVLCEKALCVNEMTLTSLKDEGFKAVFIGIGLPQANRASMFQSLTMDQGFFTSKDFLPIVASASKKGMCQCRSSLPELRGVVIVLGAGDTAFDCATSALRCGAKRVYVCFRKGFTNIRAVPEEMELAKEEQCEFLPFLSPREVIMKNGRVAGLQFCRTELTEEGDWLEDEEQVVTLKADFIISAFVTDAMAPVKMTRWGTPEVNTDTMQTSEPWVFAGGDIAGLANTSVESVNDGKQASWHMHRYIQSLHGQTVDPVPRLPLFYSAIDEVDISVEVCGIKFPNPFGLASAPPTTSTAMIRRAFEQGWGFALTKTFGLDKDLVTNVSPRIVRGTTSGHVFGPGQGSFLNIELISEKTAAYWCQSVAELKRDFPNNVVIASIMCSYNKEDWTIITKMAEESGADALELNLSCPHGMGERGMGLACGQDPVLVRNICRWVREACNIPFFAKLTPNVTNVVDIAKAAHEGGADGVTATNTVSGMMGLKADGSPWPGVGMGKRTTYGGVSGNAIRPIALKAVSAIAKAIPGFPILATGGIDSAETGLQFLHAGASVLQVCSAVQNQDFTVIEDYCVGLKALLYLKSLELKDWDGQSPPTERHQKGKPRHKSSTVPIQFSCNIASKWFMFWVCVCVCQKKKAIDGYKKQLRDAGKTDEMETNITRVGTAKRPVPAVKVLCAHRRTHQDLCFLLWHMFSIK
;
A
#
# COMPACT_ATOMS: atom_id res chain seq x y z
N LEU A 1 -59.01 -15.34 21.04
CA LEU A 1 -57.55 -15.06 21.18
C LEU A 1 -56.93 -14.41 19.92
N ALA A 2 -57.68 -13.68 19.08
CA ALA A 2 -57.24 -13.22 17.75
C ALA A 2 -57.27 -11.69 17.54
N LEU A 3 -57.31 -10.90 18.62
CA LEU A 3 -57.45 -9.43 18.55
C LEU A 3 -56.27 -8.65 19.16
N PHE A 4 -55.16 -9.32 19.47
CA PHE A 4 -54.01 -8.74 20.20
C PHE A 4 -52.65 -8.92 19.51
N ILE A 5 -52.60 -9.08 18.18
CA ILE A 5 -51.32 -9.07 17.42
C ILE A 5 -50.90 -7.63 17.06
N ASP A 6 -51.77 -6.63 17.24
CA ASP A 6 -51.52 -5.24 16.82
C ASP A 6 -51.16 -4.27 17.97
N LEU A 7 -51.26 -4.67 19.24
CA LEU A 7 -51.08 -3.74 20.38
C LEU A 7 -49.62 -3.42 20.77
N SER A 8 -48.62 -3.96 20.05
CA SER A 8 -47.24 -3.44 20.08
C SER A 8 -47.03 -2.22 19.17
N LEU A 9 -48.10 -1.70 18.54
CA LEU A 9 -48.05 -0.59 17.58
C LEU A 9 -47.43 0.69 18.14
N HIS A 10 -47.67 1.09 19.39
CA HIS A 10 -47.12 2.37 19.89
C HIS A 10 -45.60 2.34 20.09
N PHE A 11 -45.07 1.23 20.61
CA PHE A 11 -43.63 1.06 20.74
C PHE A 11 -42.96 0.95 19.35
N LEU A 12 -43.58 0.22 18.42
CA LEU A 12 -43.09 0.11 17.04
C LEU A 12 -43.25 1.42 16.24
N GLN A 13 -44.28 2.21 16.50
CA GLN A 13 -44.43 3.55 15.89
C GLN A 13 -43.37 4.51 16.43
N SER A 14 -43.03 4.40 17.72
CA SER A 14 -41.96 5.17 18.34
C SER A 14 -40.59 4.81 17.75
N ILE A 15 -40.27 3.51 17.59
CA ILE A 15 -39.00 3.08 17.00
C ILE A 15 -38.88 3.47 15.52
N LEU A 16 -40.00 3.48 14.78
CA LEU A 16 -40.06 3.85 13.36
C LEU A 16 -40.24 5.35 13.12
N ALA A 17 -40.19 6.20 14.16
CA ALA A 17 -40.43 7.64 14.02
C ALA A 17 -39.52 8.33 13.00
N LEU A 18 -38.25 7.92 12.91
CA LEU A 18 -37.25 8.43 11.98
C LEU A 18 -37.12 7.60 10.69
N ASN A 19 -37.92 6.54 10.53
CA ASN A 19 -37.89 5.73 9.32
C ASN A 19 -38.31 6.59 8.11
N PRO A 20 -37.55 6.57 6.99
CA PRO A 20 -37.88 7.36 5.81
C PRO A 20 -39.31 7.10 5.33
N ARG A 21 -40.08 8.17 5.16
CA ARG A 21 -41.45 8.15 4.66
C ARG A 21 -41.60 9.23 3.61
N VAL A 22 -42.17 8.88 2.45
CA VAL A 22 -42.46 9.85 1.39
C VAL A 22 -43.37 10.93 1.97
N LYS A 23 -42.95 12.19 1.83
CA LYS A 23 -43.75 13.33 2.27
C LYS A 23 -44.74 13.69 1.16
N THR A 24 -46.00 13.87 1.52
CA THR A 24 -47.07 14.22 0.58
C THR A 24 -47.19 15.72 0.33
N HIS A 25 -46.48 16.53 1.11
CA HIS A 25 -46.47 17.98 1.03
C HIS A 25 -45.05 18.51 1.22
N ALA A 26 -44.81 19.72 0.74
CA ALA A 26 -43.57 20.44 1.03
C ALA A 26 -43.42 20.65 2.55
N GLN A 27 -42.19 20.56 3.05
CA GLN A 27 -41.90 20.88 4.45
C GLN A 27 -41.86 22.39 4.65
N VAL A 28 -42.57 22.89 5.67
CA VAL A 28 -42.51 24.29 6.08
C VAL A 28 -41.57 24.41 7.27
N MET A 29 -40.42 25.05 7.06
CA MET A 29 -39.46 25.41 8.10
C MET A 29 -38.92 26.81 7.83
N SER A 30 -38.93 27.69 8.83
CA SER A 30 -38.40 29.04 8.65
C SER A 30 -36.87 29.02 8.45
N THR A 31 -36.35 30.03 7.76
CA THR A 31 -34.89 30.22 7.62
C THR A 31 -34.21 30.35 8.99
N ALA A 32 -34.88 30.97 9.97
CA ALA A 32 -34.38 31.09 11.33
C ALA A 32 -34.22 29.71 12.01
N ASP A 33 -35.23 28.84 11.89
CA ASP A 33 -35.17 27.48 12.43
C ASP A 33 -34.11 26.64 11.74
N LYS A 34 -33.96 26.77 10.41
CA LYS A 34 -32.89 26.10 9.68
C LYS A 34 -31.49 26.55 10.10
N LYS A 35 -31.30 27.85 10.37
CA LYS A 35 -30.01 28.36 10.90
C LYS A 35 -29.73 27.82 12.31
N LYS A 36 -30.76 27.68 13.15
CA LYS A 36 -30.63 27.08 14.49
C LYS A 36 -30.31 25.58 14.41
N GLU A 37 -31.03 24.85 13.57
CA GLU A 37 -30.88 23.40 13.34
C GLU A 37 -29.51 23.07 12.72
N LYS A 38 -29.01 23.89 11.79
CA LYS A 38 -27.71 23.68 11.13
C LYS A 38 -26.55 23.54 12.13
N LYS A 39 -26.59 24.27 13.26
CA LYS A 39 -25.59 24.16 14.32
C LYS A 39 -25.60 22.78 14.96
N HIS A 40 -26.76 22.14 15.11
CA HIS A 40 -26.87 20.80 15.67
C HIS A 40 -26.11 19.78 14.82
N TRP A 41 -26.26 19.81 13.49
CA TRP A 41 -25.74 18.78 12.59
C TRP A 41 -24.31 19.02 12.07
N LYS A 42 -23.64 20.10 12.49
CA LYS A 42 -22.36 20.57 11.93
C LYS A 42 -21.22 19.55 12.10
N ARG A 43 -20.46 19.30 11.02
CA ARG A 43 -19.34 18.32 10.97
C ARG A 43 -18.00 18.92 10.65
N ASN A 44 -17.95 19.74 9.60
CA ASN A 44 -16.74 20.43 9.15
C ASN A 44 -16.53 21.73 9.93
N PRO A 45 -15.33 22.34 9.88
CA PRO A 45 -15.03 23.59 10.56
C PRO A 45 -16.09 24.68 10.34
N GLU A 46 -16.34 25.47 11.39
CA GLU A 46 -17.20 26.66 11.32
C GLU A 46 -16.37 27.84 10.81
N ARG A 47 -16.76 28.41 9.66
CA ARG A 47 -16.07 29.55 9.05
C ARG A 47 -16.00 30.79 9.97
N ASN A 48 -16.92 30.92 10.92
CA ASN A 48 -17.02 32.08 11.82
C ASN A 48 -16.45 31.80 13.23
N CYS A 49 -15.76 30.66 13.43
CA CYS A 49 -15.14 30.35 14.71
C CYS A 49 -13.80 31.08 14.83
N GLY A 50 -13.78 32.23 15.51
CA GLY A 50 -12.58 33.07 15.65
C GLY A 50 -11.63 32.69 16.79
N SER A 51 -11.83 31.53 17.45
CA SER A 51 -10.96 31.09 18.54
C SER A 51 -10.25 29.79 18.17
N CYS A 52 -8.91 29.79 18.23
CA CYS A 52 -8.11 28.58 18.10
C CYS A 52 -8.57 27.52 19.13
N VAL A 53 -8.66 26.27 18.70
CA VAL A 53 -8.88 25.14 19.61
C VAL A 53 -7.65 25.03 20.50
N LYS A 54 -7.81 24.78 21.79
CA LYS A 54 -6.67 24.53 22.68
C LYS A 54 -5.98 23.23 22.25
N LEU A 55 -4.72 23.34 21.85
CA LEU A 55 -3.88 22.25 21.34
C LEU A 55 -2.64 22.01 22.20
N GLU A 56 -2.56 22.65 23.37
CA GLU A 56 -1.43 22.53 24.27
C GLU A 56 -1.20 21.05 24.66
N ASN A 57 0.03 20.57 24.50
CA ASN A 57 0.43 19.16 24.71
C ASN A 57 -0.37 18.13 23.87
N ASN A 58 -1.01 18.53 22.77
CA ASN A 58 -1.73 17.62 21.89
C ASN A 58 -0.91 17.24 20.65
N PHE A 59 -0.36 16.03 20.68
CA PHE A 59 0.41 15.44 19.58
C PHE A 59 -0.34 14.31 18.85
N ASP A 60 -1.67 14.26 18.95
CA ASP A 60 -2.48 13.31 18.18
C ASP A 60 -2.26 13.52 16.67
N ASP A 61 -2.26 12.44 15.88
CA ASP A 61 -2.07 12.50 14.42
C ASP A 61 -3.06 13.47 13.75
N ILE A 62 -2.53 14.51 13.08
CA ILE A 62 -3.34 15.52 12.37
C ILE A 62 -3.42 15.29 10.87
N LYS A 63 -2.62 14.39 10.28
CA LYS A 63 -2.56 14.16 8.83
C LYS A 63 -3.94 13.88 8.24
N HIS A 64 -4.25 14.54 7.12
CA HIS A 64 -5.51 14.29 6.40
C HIS A 64 -5.47 13.00 5.56
N THR A 65 -4.27 12.50 5.30
CA THR A 65 -3.98 11.35 4.45
C THR A 65 -4.05 10.00 5.19
N THR A 66 -4.04 9.97 6.53
CA THR A 66 -4.10 8.71 7.32
C THR A 66 -5.36 7.89 6.99
N LEU A 67 -5.18 6.60 6.70
CA LEU A 67 -6.26 5.67 6.32
C LEU A 67 -6.46 4.54 7.35
N SER A 68 -7.72 4.13 7.53
CA SER A 68 -8.03 2.79 8.09
C SER A 68 -7.94 1.77 6.97
N GLU A 69 -7.88 0.47 7.30
CA GLU A 69 -8.05 -0.60 6.32
C GLU A 69 -9.28 -0.38 5.42
N ARG A 70 -10.44 -0.06 6.00
CA ARG A 70 -11.66 0.27 5.22
C ARG A 70 -11.44 1.44 4.25
N GLY A 71 -10.68 2.46 4.64
CA GLY A 71 -10.35 3.60 3.78
C GLY A 71 -9.35 3.22 2.70
N ALA A 72 -8.28 2.51 3.07
CA ALA A 72 -7.23 2.05 2.19
C ALA A 72 -7.75 1.11 1.11
N LEU A 73 -8.57 0.12 1.46
CA LEU A 73 -9.18 -0.78 0.48
C LEU A 73 -10.05 -0.04 -0.54
N ARG A 74 -10.83 0.96 -0.11
CA ARG A 74 -11.67 1.75 -1.03
C ARG A 74 -10.83 2.59 -1.97
N GLU A 75 -9.79 3.25 -1.45
CA GLU A 75 -8.93 4.11 -2.25
C GLU A 75 -8.04 3.30 -3.21
N ALA A 76 -7.54 2.13 -2.77
CA ALA A 76 -6.78 1.22 -3.61
C ALA A 76 -7.62 0.57 -4.73
N LEU A 77 -8.90 0.29 -4.46
CA LEU A 77 -9.86 -0.17 -5.49
C LEU A 77 -10.19 0.94 -6.50
N ARG A 78 -10.17 2.21 -6.07
CA ARG A 78 -10.39 3.38 -6.96
C ARG A 78 -9.22 3.60 -7.93
N CYS A 79 -7.99 3.30 -7.51
CA CYS A 79 -6.80 3.45 -8.35
C CYS A 79 -6.90 2.63 -9.64
N LEU A 80 -6.64 3.30 -10.77
CA LEU A 80 -6.68 2.73 -12.12
C LEU A 80 -5.54 1.74 -12.42
N LYS A 81 -4.49 1.70 -11.60
CA LYS A 81 -3.34 0.80 -11.76
C LYS A 81 -2.70 0.93 -13.15
N CYS A 82 -2.47 2.18 -13.54
CA CYS A 82 -2.04 2.61 -14.87
C CYS A 82 -0.75 1.89 -15.31
N ALA A 83 -0.69 1.47 -16.57
CA ALA A 83 0.57 1.14 -17.21
C ALA A 83 1.47 2.38 -17.32
N ASP A 84 2.79 2.20 -17.25
CA ASP A 84 3.78 3.28 -17.38
C ASP A 84 3.44 4.49 -16.51
N ALA A 85 3.11 4.21 -15.24
CA ALA A 85 2.36 5.11 -14.39
C ALA A 85 3.08 6.46 -14.19
N PRO A 86 2.45 7.60 -14.51
CA PRO A 86 3.08 8.92 -14.34
C PRO A 86 3.38 9.22 -12.87
N CYS A 87 2.56 8.71 -11.93
CA CYS A 87 2.83 8.85 -10.50
C CYS A 87 4.15 8.18 -10.07
N GLN A 88 4.56 7.08 -10.71
CA GLN A 88 5.85 6.42 -10.45
C GLN A 88 6.99 7.28 -10.98
N LYS A 89 6.86 7.81 -12.20
CA LYS A 89 7.86 8.71 -12.81
C LYS A 89 8.07 9.99 -12.01
N SER A 90 7.01 10.50 -11.37
CA SER A 90 7.05 11.67 -10.49
C SER A 90 7.50 11.33 -9.06
N CYS A 91 7.78 10.06 -8.75
CA CYS A 91 8.31 9.67 -7.45
C CYS A 91 9.85 9.65 -7.50
N PRO A 92 10.56 10.40 -6.64
CA PRO A 92 12.03 10.46 -6.69
C PRO A 92 12.72 9.10 -6.51
N THR A 93 12.13 8.18 -5.73
CA THR A 93 12.65 6.81 -5.54
C THR A 93 12.16 5.81 -6.58
N ASN A 94 11.34 6.26 -7.54
CA ASN A 94 10.72 5.46 -8.61
C ASN A 94 9.88 4.27 -8.11
N LEU A 95 9.21 4.42 -6.97
CA LEU A 95 8.33 3.40 -6.37
C LEU A 95 7.32 2.86 -7.40
N ASP A 96 7.21 1.54 -7.51
CA ASP A 96 6.14 0.91 -8.30
C ASP A 96 4.77 1.05 -7.60
N ILE A 97 4.16 2.23 -7.80
CA ILE A 97 2.87 2.61 -7.23
C ILE A 97 1.73 1.74 -7.77
N LYS A 98 1.81 1.29 -9.03
CA LYS A 98 0.81 0.38 -9.60
C LYS A 98 0.79 -0.92 -8.79
N THR A 99 1.96 -1.52 -8.58
CA THR A 99 2.08 -2.83 -7.95
C THR A 99 1.69 -2.78 -6.48
N PHE A 100 2.25 -1.86 -5.67
CA PHE A 100 1.90 -1.87 -4.25
C PHE A 100 0.43 -1.51 -3.99
N ILE A 101 -0.19 -0.63 -4.78
CA ILE A 101 -1.62 -0.32 -4.64
C ILE A 101 -2.48 -1.51 -5.08
N THR A 102 -2.06 -2.25 -6.09
CA THR A 102 -2.71 -3.52 -6.49
C THR A 102 -2.70 -4.49 -5.31
N SER A 103 -1.56 -4.68 -4.66
CA SER A 103 -1.43 -5.52 -3.48
C SER A 103 -2.31 -5.09 -2.32
N ILE A 104 -2.42 -3.78 -2.03
CA ILE A 104 -3.38 -3.28 -1.02
C ILE A 104 -4.82 -3.64 -1.40
N SER A 105 -5.22 -3.44 -2.65
CA SER A 105 -6.59 -3.76 -3.10
C SER A 105 -6.93 -5.25 -2.99
N ASN A 106 -5.90 -6.11 -3.06
CA ASN A 106 -5.98 -7.56 -2.92
C ASN A 106 -5.77 -8.06 -1.47
N LYS A 107 -5.70 -7.13 -0.50
CA LYS A 107 -5.39 -7.41 0.93
C LYS A 107 -4.03 -8.07 1.18
N ASN A 108 -3.09 -7.91 0.24
CA ASN A 108 -1.71 -8.31 0.40
C ASN A 108 -0.88 -7.12 0.91
N TYR A 109 -0.98 -6.85 2.21
CA TYR A 109 -0.30 -5.70 2.82
C TYR A 109 1.21 -5.91 2.93
N TYR A 110 1.66 -7.15 3.13
CA TYR A 110 3.07 -7.50 3.07
C TYR A 110 3.66 -7.27 1.67
N GLY A 111 3.02 -7.76 0.61
CA GLY A 111 3.50 -7.53 -0.75
C GLY A 111 3.59 -6.05 -1.09
N ALA A 112 2.59 -5.27 -0.68
CA ALA A 112 2.64 -3.82 -0.82
C ALA A 112 3.84 -3.19 -0.08
N ALA A 113 4.04 -3.53 1.20
CA ALA A 113 5.16 -3.04 1.99
C ALA A 113 6.52 -3.48 1.42
N ARG A 114 6.63 -4.73 0.95
CA ARG A 114 7.83 -5.27 0.28
C ARG A 114 8.18 -4.47 -0.96
N THR A 115 7.20 -4.18 -1.83
CA THR A 115 7.41 -3.34 -3.02
C THR A 115 7.85 -1.93 -2.63
N ILE A 116 7.20 -1.33 -1.62
CA ILE A 116 7.57 0.01 -1.12
C ILE A 116 9.01 0.04 -0.60
N LEU A 117 9.36 -0.90 0.30
CA LEU A 117 10.66 -0.95 0.97
C LEU A 117 11.79 -1.38 0.03
N SER A 118 11.47 -2.04 -1.08
CA SER A 118 12.47 -2.39 -2.11
C SER A 118 13.10 -1.16 -2.72
N ASP A 119 12.29 -0.16 -3.06
CA ASP A 119 12.78 1.08 -3.68
C ASP A 119 13.05 2.20 -2.68
N ASN A 120 12.40 2.19 -1.51
CA ASN A 120 12.49 3.23 -0.50
C ASN A 120 12.60 2.62 0.91
N PRO A 121 13.82 2.51 1.48
CA PRO A 121 14.04 1.97 2.83
C PRO A 121 13.33 2.74 3.95
N LEU A 122 12.91 3.99 3.70
CA LEU A 122 12.12 4.81 4.62
C LEU A 122 10.66 4.96 4.14
N GLY A 123 10.08 3.84 3.71
CA GLY A 123 8.76 3.76 3.10
C GLY A 123 7.63 4.28 3.99
N LEU A 124 7.66 4.02 5.30
CA LEU A 124 6.63 4.47 6.23
C LEU A 124 6.77 5.95 6.54
N THR A 125 7.99 6.44 6.79
CA THR A 125 8.25 7.88 6.96
C THR A 125 7.78 8.65 5.74
N CYS A 126 8.20 8.25 4.53
CA CYS A 126 7.82 8.92 3.29
C CYS A 126 6.30 8.87 3.04
N GLY A 127 5.62 7.77 3.36
CA GLY A 127 4.16 7.68 3.27
C GLY A 127 3.43 8.71 4.14
N MET A 128 4.05 9.14 5.25
CA MET A 128 3.46 10.12 6.16
C MET A 128 3.81 11.58 5.82
N VAL A 129 5.00 11.86 5.29
CA VAL A 129 5.53 13.24 5.19
C VAL A 129 5.80 13.72 3.78
N CYS A 130 5.72 12.85 2.75
CA CYS A 130 5.97 13.29 1.38
C CYS A 130 5.01 14.42 0.96
N PRO A 131 5.52 15.49 0.33
CA PRO A 131 4.69 16.54 -0.27
C PRO A 131 4.07 16.04 -1.58
N THR A 132 3.14 15.09 -1.49
CA THR A 132 2.75 14.27 -2.64
C THR A 132 2.15 15.06 -3.81
N SER A 133 1.53 16.21 -3.55
CA SER A 133 0.92 17.08 -4.56
C SER A 133 1.94 17.64 -5.56
N ASP A 134 3.17 17.85 -5.11
CA ASP A 134 4.31 18.26 -5.95
C ASP A 134 5.10 17.07 -6.52
N LEU A 135 4.74 15.85 -6.12
CA LEU A 135 5.40 14.60 -6.49
C LEU A 135 4.41 13.63 -7.18
N CYS A 136 4.28 12.41 -6.65
CA CYS A 136 3.53 11.31 -7.25
C CYS A 136 2.03 11.60 -7.46
N VAL A 137 1.39 12.38 -6.56
CA VAL A 137 -0.03 12.72 -6.67
C VAL A 137 -0.26 13.81 -7.72
N GLY A 138 0.70 14.74 -7.88
CA GLY A 138 0.68 15.75 -8.93
C GLY A 138 0.66 15.16 -10.35
N GLY A 139 1.31 14.02 -10.55
CA GLY A 139 1.30 13.26 -11.81
C GLY A 139 0.15 12.26 -11.98
N CYS A 140 -0.79 12.14 -11.04
CA CYS A 140 -1.79 11.07 -11.08
C CYS A 140 -2.85 11.27 -12.17
N ASN A 141 -3.08 10.27 -13.03
CA ASN A 141 -4.11 10.33 -14.09
C ASN A 141 -5.53 10.62 -13.57
N LEU A 142 -5.87 10.20 -12.36
CA LEU A 142 -7.18 10.47 -11.76
C LEU A 142 -7.38 11.94 -11.35
N TYR A 143 -6.33 12.77 -11.40
CA TYR A 143 -6.48 14.22 -11.34
C TYR A 143 -7.44 14.75 -12.43
N ALA A 144 -7.55 14.05 -13.57
CA ALA A 144 -8.46 14.39 -14.66
C ALA A 144 -9.95 13.99 -14.40
N SER A 145 -10.28 13.52 -13.21
CA SER A 145 -11.65 13.15 -12.80
C SER A 145 -12.14 14.03 -11.64
N GLU A 146 -13.45 14.21 -11.51
CA GLU A 146 -14.04 15.06 -10.47
C GLU A 146 -13.76 14.57 -9.04
N GLU A 147 -13.57 13.26 -8.85
CA GLU A 147 -13.15 12.68 -7.57
C GLU A 147 -11.67 12.96 -7.21
N GLY A 148 -10.86 13.39 -8.17
CA GLY A 148 -9.48 13.80 -7.97
C GLY A 148 -8.46 12.65 -7.86
N PRO A 149 -7.17 12.98 -7.64
CA PRO A 149 -6.08 12.01 -7.66
C PRO A 149 -6.11 11.06 -6.45
N ILE A 150 -5.33 9.98 -6.52
CA ILE A 150 -5.25 8.98 -5.43
C ILE A 150 -4.49 9.52 -4.22
N ASN A 151 -4.94 9.19 -3.00
CA ASN A 151 -4.14 9.38 -1.78
C ASN A 151 -3.01 8.33 -1.68
N ILE A 152 -1.95 8.53 -2.47
CA ILE A 152 -0.83 7.58 -2.59
C ILE A 152 -0.06 7.48 -1.26
N GLY A 153 0.25 8.61 -0.62
CA GLY A 153 0.97 8.64 0.66
C GLY A 153 0.23 7.87 1.76
N GLY A 154 -1.08 8.08 1.91
CA GLY A 154 -1.89 7.36 2.90
C GLY A 154 -1.98 5.85 2.66
N LEU A 155 -1.95 5.40 1.40
CA LEU A 155 -1.90 3.99 1.05
C LEU A 155 -0.53 3.37 1.38
N GLN A 156 0.55 4.08 1.06
CA GLN A 156 1.92 3.70 1.41
C GLN A 156 2.12 3.61 2.93
N GLN A 157 1.60 4.60 3.67
CA GLN A 157 1.58 4.60 5.13
C GLN A 157 0.85 3.36 5.65
N PHE A 158 -0.38 3.11 5.19
CA PHE A 158 -1.20 2.01 5.67
C PHE A 158 -0.51 0.64 5.50
N ALA A 159 0.00 0.34 4.30
CA ALA A 159 0.65 -0.95 4.04
C ALA A 159 1.88 -1.17 4.92
N THR A 160 2.75 -0.16 5.02
CA THR A 160 4.00 -0.27 5.78
C THR A 160 3.74 -0.27 7.29
N GLU A 161 2.69 0.42 7.77
CA GLU A 161 2.26 0.36 9.17
C GLU A 161 1.73 -1.03 9.56
N VAL A 162 0.98 -1.69 8.66
CA VAL A 162 0.55 -3.08 8.87
C VAL A 162 1.77 -4.01 8.93
N PHE A 163 2.74 -3.85 8.03
CA PHE A 163 3.98 -4.65 8.05
C PHE A 163 4.78 -4.42 9.34
N SER A 164 4.91 -3.18 9.81
CA SER A 164 5.53 -2.87 11.10
C SER A 164 4.86 -3.63 12.25
N LYS A 165 3.52 -3.72 12.25
CA LYS A 165 2.75 -4.49 13.24
C LYS A 165 2.89 -6.01 13.11
N MET A 166 3.30 -6.53 11.94
CA MET A 166 3.67 -7.95 11.81
C MET A 166 4.95 -8.28 12.59
N GLY A 167 5.82 -7.29 12.83
CA GLY A 167 7.03 -7.44 13.65
C GLY A 167 8.11 -8.33 13.03
N ILE A 168 8.15 -8.40 11.69
CA ILE A 168 9.05 -9.27 10.92
C ILE A 168 10.32 -8.50 10.54
N PRO A 169 11.53 -9.05 10.78
CA PRO A 169 12.79 -8.39 10.43
C PRO A 169 13.07 -8.41 8.92
N GLN A 170 13.93 -7.50 8.46
CA GLN A 170 14.53 -7.60 7.13
C GLN A 170 15.58 -8.73 7.15
N VAL A 171 15.74 -9.45 6.05
CA VAL A 171 16.79 -10.47 5.91
C VAL A 171 17.72 -10.14 4.75
N ARG A 172 18.92 -10.73 4.79
CA ARG A 172 19.89 -10.65 3.70
C ARG A 172 19.29 -11.27 2.43
N ASN A 173 19.62 -10.70 1.26
CA ASN A 173 19.17 -11.22 -0.02
C ASN A 173 19.46 -12.74 -0.12
N PRO A 174 18.43 -13.59 -0.26
CA PRO A 174 18.60 -15.05 -0.34
C PRO A 174 19.42 -15.53 -1.54
N GLU A 175 19.56 -14.70 -2.59
CA GLU A 175 20.33 -15.04 -3.79
C GLU A 175 21.84 -14.79 -3.64
N LEU A 176 22.28 -14.09 -2.60
CA LEU A 176 23.70 -13.83 -2.37
C LEU A 176 24.41 -15.07 -1.79
N PRO A 177 25.69 -15.32 -2.15
CA PRO A 177 26.50 -16.37 -1.54
C PRO A 177 26.52 -16.27 0.00
N PRO A 178 26.73 -17.37 0.74
CA PRO A 178 26.92 -17.33 2.19
C PRO A 178 27.96 -16.27 2.61
N PRO A 179 27.81 -15.59 3.77
CA PRO A 179 28.72 -14.52 4.17
C PRO A 179 30.21 -14.89 4.19
N ASN A 180 30.54 -16.14 4.52
CA ASN A 180 31.91 -16.68 4.51
C ASN A 180 32.48 -16.88 3.09
N GLU A 181 31.65 -16.89 2.06
CA GLU A 181 32.01 -17.10 0.65
C GLU A 181 31.98 -15.79 -0.17
N MET A 182 31.59 -14.67 0.45
CA MET A 182 31.60 -13.36 -0.20
C MET A 182 33.03 -12.92 -0.53
N PRO A 183 33.26 -12.29 -1.71
CA PRO A 183 34.58 -11.76 -2.06
C PRO A 183 35.09 -10.73 -1.06
N GLU A 184 36.41 -10.62 -0.90
CA GLU A 184 37.06 -9.68 0.02
C GLU A 184 36.64 -8.22 -0.23
N SER A 185 36.26 -7.87 -1.46
CA SER A 185 35.75 -6.55 -1.80
C SER A 185 34.55 -6.13 -0.95
N TYR A 186 33.71 -7.07 -0.55
CA TYR A 186 32.52 -6.83 0.29
C TYR A 186 32.82 -6.65 1.78
N ARG A 187 34.05 -6.96 2.21
CA ARG A 187 34.54 -6.73 3.60
C ARG A 187 35.18 -5.35 3.78
N SER A 188 35.25 -4.57 2.70
CA SER A 188 35.82 -3.22 2.71
C SER A 188 35.13 -2.35 3.75
N PRO A 189 35.86 -1.67 4.66
CA PRO A 189 35.27 -0.77 5.64
C PRO A 189 34.66 0.47 4.96
N ILE A 190 33.37 0.73 5.24
CA ILE A 190 32.61 1.87 4.71
C ILE A 190 32.12 2.74 5.87
N ALA A 191 32.37 4.05 5.78
CA ALA A 191 31.86 5.03 6.74
C ALA A 191 30.73 5.87 6.12
N LEU A 192 29.69 6.13 6.90
CA LEU A 192 28.67 7.11 6.58
C LEU A 192 28.58 8.12 7.72
N ILE A 193 28.37 9.38 7.39
CA ILE A 193 28.41 10.47 8.37
C ILE A 193 27.02 11.13 8.45
N GLY A 194 26.44 11.14 9.64
CA GLY A 194 25.06 11.51 9.93
C GLY A 194 24.10 10.34 9.72
N CYS A 195 23.25 10.05 10.69
CA CYS A 195 22.24 8.99 10.64
C CYS A 195 20.85 9.55 10.25
N GLY A 196 20.81 10.36 9.19
CA GLY A 196 19.57 10.85 8.56
C GLY A 196 19.10 9.98 7.38
N PRO A 197 17.99 10.37 6.72
CA PRO A 197 17.39 9.62 5.61
C PRO A 197 18.36 9.17 4.51
N ALA A 198 19.28 10.06 4.10
CA ALA A 198 20.25 9.77 3.04
C ALA A 198 21.22 8.64 3.41
N SER A 199 21.82 8.70 4.60
CA SER A 199 22.74 7.66 5.07
C SER A 199 22.04 6.36 5.40
N ILE A 200 20.83 6.40 5.97
CA ILE A 200 20.03 5.18 6.24
C ILE A 200 19.74 4.47 4.91
N SER A 201 19.35 5.21 3.88
CA SER A 201 19.15 4.66 2.54
C SER A 201 20.43 4.06 1.96
N CYS A 202 21.51 4.84 1.93
CA CYS A 202 22.79 4.41 1.37
C CYS A 202 23.32 3.14 2.06
N ALA A 203 23.33 3.11 3.39
CA ALA A 203 23.74 1.95 4.18
C ALA A 203 22.84 0.74 3.93
N SER A 204 21.52 0.93 3.83
CA SER A 204 20.58 -0.16 3.54
C SER A 204 20.86 -0.81 2.19
N PHE A 205 21.06 -0.03 1.12
CA PHE A 205 21.34 -0.58 -0.20
C PHE A 205 22.74 -1.21 -0.30
N LEU A 206 23.76 -0.64 0.35
CA LEU A 206 25.08 -1.27 0.46
C LEU A 206 24.99 -2.62 1.21
N ALA A 207 24.26 -2.68 2.32
CA ALA A 207 24.08 -3.91 3.06
C ALA A 207 23.32 -4.97 2.24
N ARG A 208 22.31 -4.55 1.46
CA ARG A 208 21.59 -5.43 0.52
C ARG A 208 22.48 -5.99 -0.59
N LEU A 209 23.44 -5.20 -1.08
CA LEU A 209 24.46 -5.65 -2.04
C LEU A 209 25.42 -6.68 -1.43
N GLY A 210 25.51 -6.76 -0.10
CA GLY A 210 26.27 -7.77 0.64
C GLY A 210 27.47 -7.24 1.41
N TYR A 211 27.66 -5.91 1.51
CA TYR A 211 28.71 -5.33 2.33
C TYR A 211 28.40 -5.52 3.82
N ASP A 212 29.35 -6.06 4.60
CA ASP A 212 29.15 -6.42 6.02
C ASP A 212 29.84 -5.48 7.02
N ASN A 213 30.70 -4.57 6.53
CA ASN A 213 31.48 -3.66 7.36
C ASN A 213 31.09 -2.18 7.13
N ILE A 214 29.83 -1.88 7.42
CA ILE A 214 29.23 -0.55 7.27
C ILE A 214 29.03 0.09 8.64
N THR A 215 29.57 1.29 8.84
CA THR A 215 29.41 2.06 10.08
C THR A 215 28.90 3.47 9.80
N ILE A 216 27.78 3.83 10.42
CA ILE A 216 27.24 5.20 10.44
C ILE A 216 27.72 5.91 11.71
N PHE A 217 28.32 7.08 11.56
CA PHE A 217 28.75 7.96 12.65
C PHE A 217 27.75 9.10 12.81
N GLU A 218 27.08 9.19 13.95
CA GLU A 218 26.08 10.21 14.26
C GLU A 218 26.58 11.15 15.35
N LYS A 219 26.42 12.46 15.14
CA LYS A 219 26.84 13.50 16.09
C LYS A 219 26.00 13.46 17.36
N GLN A 220 24.69 13.23 17.24
CA GLN A 220 23.73 13.29 18.32
C GLN A 220 23.61 11.95 19.07
N LYS A 221 22.87 11.96 20.18
CA LYS A 221 22.52 10.75 20.95
C LYS A 221 21.33 9.97 20.38
N PHE A 222 20.61 10.58 19.43
CA PHE A 222 19.44 10.01 18.77
C PHE A 222 19.76 9.76 17.29
N LEU A 223 18.97 8.88 16.67
CA LEU A 223 19.10 8.49 15.27
C LEU A 223 17.93 9.05 14.44
N GLY A 224 18.05 9.05 13.11
CA GLY A 224 16.98 9.43 12.18
C GLY A 224 17.02 10.86 11.66
N GLY A 225 18.01 11.67 12.06
CA GLY A 225 18.18 13.05 11.59
C GLY A 225 16.94 13.91 11.82
N LEU A 226 16.57 14.72 10.82
CA LEU A 226 15.41 15.65 10.88
C LEU A 226 14.08 14.93 11.13
N SER A 227 13.92 13.69 10.66
CA SER A 227 12.73 12.87 10.90
C SER A 227 12.48 12.66 12.39
N THR A 228 13.56 12.61 13.18
CA THR A 228 13.50 12.52 14.64
C THR A 228 13.51 13.92 15.28
N SER A 229 14.45 14.79 14.91
CA SER A 229 14.71 16.03 15.64
C SER A 229 13.75 17.18 15.33
N GLU A 230 13.14 17.22 14.15
CA GLU A 230 12.42 18.42 13.70
C GLU A 230 11.00 18.16 13.21
N ILE A 231 10.77 17.07 12.45
CA ILE A 231 9.42 16.76 11.99
C ILE A 231 8.54 16.46 13.22
N PRO A 232 7.42 17.19 13.44
CA PRO A 232 6.63 17.04 14.66
C PRO A 232 6.00 15.66 14.81
N GLN A 233 5.85 15.21 16.06
CA GLN A 233 5.26 13.91 16.40
C GLN A 233 3.83 13.70 15.85
N PHE A 234 3.03 14.78 15.78
CA PHE A 234 1.67 14.73 15.22
C PHE A 234 1.64 14.56 13.67
N ARG A 235 2.79 14.69 12.99
CA ARG A 235 2.96 14.35 11.58
C ARG A 235 3.71 13.04 11.41
N LEU A 236 4.83 12.85 12.12
CA LEU A 236 5.67 11.66 12.04
C LEU A 236 5.96 11.09 13.44
N PRO A 237 5.29 9.98 13.82
CA PRO A 237 5.56 9.30 15.07
C PRO A 237 6.98 8.73 15.15
N TYR A 238 7.65 8.88 16.29
CA TYR A 238 9.03 8.41 16.46
C TYR A 238 9.22 6.90 16.24
N GLU A 239 8.25 6.10 16.65
CA GLU A 239 8.28 4.64 16.49
C GLU A 239 8.38 4.20 15.02
N VAL A 240 7.95 5.05 14.08
CA VAL A 240 8.12 4.84 12.63
C VAL A 240 9.59 4.89 12.26
N VAL A 241 10.30 5.92 12.71
CA VAL A 241 11.72 6.13 12.41
C VAL A 241 12.55 5.02 13.05
N GLN A 242 12.20 4.64 14.28
CA GLN A 242 12.84 3.53 14.98
C GLN A 242 12.68 2.21 14.22
N PHE A 243 11.46 1.91 13.74
CA PHE A 243 11.17 0.72 12.96
C PHE A 243 12.06 0.59 11.70
N GLU A 244 12.21 1.68 10.94
CA GLU A 244 13.00 1.69 9.70
C GLU A 244 14.52 1.57 9.97
N ILE A 245 15.00 2.23 11.03
CA ILE A 245 16.39 2.06 11.50
C ILE A 245 16.65 0.61 11.90
N ASP A 246 15.71 -0.02 12.60
CA ASP A 246 15.90 -1.40 13.03
C ASP A 246 15.88 -2.36 11.84
N LEU A 247 15.12 -2.10 10.77
CA LEU A 247 15.20 -2.88 9.52
C LEU A 247 16.58 -2.76 8.88
N MET A 248 17.19 -1.56 8.88
CA MET A 248 18.56 -1.37 8.39
C MET A 248 19.56 -2.14 9.26
N LYS A 249 19.41 -2.11 10.59
CA LYS A 249 20.27 -2.84 11.53
C LYS A 249 20.16 -4.35 11.39
N ASP A 250 19.01 -4.89 10.97
CA ASP A 250 18.86 -6.32 10.69
C ASP A 250 19.84 -6.82 9.62
N LEU A 251 20.31 -5.93 8.74
CA LEU A 251 21.32 -6.23 7.73
C LEU A 251 22.77 -6.09 8.24
N GLY A 252 22.98 -5.82 9.52
CA GLY A 252 24.31 -5.73 10.14
C GLY A 252 24.95 -4.34 10.13
N VAL A 253 24.24 -3.31 9.69
CA VAL A 253 24.72 -1.92 9.71
C VAL A 253 24.93 -1.44 11.14
N LYS A 254 26.13 -0.95 11.44
CA LYS A 254 26.51 -0.43 12.76
C LYS A 254 26.26 1.07 12.83
N VAL A 255 25.85 1.57 14.00
CA VAL A 255 25.67 3.00 14.23
C VAL A 255 26.37 3.41 15.52
N LEU A 256 27.25 4.41 15.43
CA LEU A 256 28.00 4.98 16.55
C LEU A 256 27.56 6.43 16.76
N CYS A 257 26.87 6.68 17.87
CA CYS A 257 26.45 8.01 18.30
C CYS A 257 27.62 8.81 18.91
N GLU A 258 27.40 10.11 19.11
CA GLU A 258 28.38 11.04 19.70
C GLU A 258 29.72 11.08 18.95
N LYS A 259 29.66 10.98 17.63
CA LYS A 259 30.80 11.08 16.71
C LYS A 259 30.50 12.14 15.65
N ALA A 260 31.10 13.32 15.81
CA ALA A 260 30.90 14.42 14.88
C ALA A 260 32.01 14.46 13.82
N LEU A 261 31.63 14.76 12.58
CA LEU A 261 32.61 15.24 11.60
C LEU A 261 33.01 16.67 12.01
N CYS A 262 34.26 16.84 12.46
CA CYS A 262 34.79 18.08 13.03
C CYS A 262 36.32 18.06 12.95
N VAL A 263 36.93 19.23 12.75
CA VAL A 263 38.40 19.38 12.64
C VAL A 263 39.15 18.81 13.84
N ASN A 264 38.55 18.85 15.04
CA ASN A 264 39.16 18.40 16.28
C ASN A 264 38.75 16.98 16.70
N GLU A 265 37.89 16.31 15.93
CA GLU A 265 37.43 14.94 16.20
C GLU A 265 37.68 14.05 14.97
N MET A 266 36.62 13.71 14.25
CA MET A 266 36.68 12.86 13.06
C MET A 266 36.73 13.74 11.81
N THR A 267 37.74 13.52 10.96
CA THR A 267 37.89 14.20 9.67
C THR A 267 37.85 13.18 8.54
N LEU A 268 37.69 13.65 7.29
CA LEU A 268 37.82 12.75 6.14
C LEU A 268 39.22 12.11 6.09
N THR A 269 40.27 12.90 6.35
CA THR A 269 41.64 12.38 6.38
C THR A 269 41.84 11.32 7.46
N SER A 270 41.31 11.53 8.68
CA SER A 270 41.42 10.53 9.75
C SER A 270 40.68 9.23 9.38
N LEU A 271 39.51 9.30 8.76
CA LEU A 271 38.78 8.12 8.28
C LEU A 271 39.58 7.36 7.21
N LYS A 272 40.25 8.07 6.30
CA LYS A 272 41.13 7.45 5.30
C LYS A 272 42.31 6.74 5.95
N ASP A 273 42.93 7.37 6.95
CA ASP A 273 44.07 6.82 7.69
C ASP A 273 43.67 5.61 8.56
N GLU A 274 42.44 5.58 9.09
CA GLU A 274 41.82 4.42 9.76
C GLU A 274 41.51 3.26 8.80
N GLY A 275 41.65 3.46 7.48
CA GLY A 275 41.56 2.42 6.47
C GLY A 275 40.20 2.32 5.76
N PHE A 276 39.26 3.24 6.03
CA PHE A 276 37.98 3.28 5.32
C PHE A 276 38.19 3.46 3.81
N LYS A 277 37.50 2.64 3.01
CA LYS A 277 37.65 2.62 1.55
C LYS A 277 36.71 3.57 0.84
N ALA A 278 35.54 3.84 1.41
CA ALA A 278 34.58 4.80 0.88
C ALA A 278 33.85 5.51 2.03
N VAL A 279 33.50 6.79 1.81
CA VAL A 279 32.78 7.63 2.75
C VAL A 279 31.54 8.23 2.10
N PHE A 280 30.40 8.19 2.78
CA PHE A 280 29.19 8.93 2.41
C PHE A 280 28.90 10.05 3.41
N ILE A 281 28.69 11.27 2.94
CA ILE A 281 28.37 12.44 3.76
C ILE A 281 26.87 12.72 3.65
N GLY A 282 26.13 12.46 4.72
CA GLY A 282 24.68 12.65 4.83
C GLY A 282 24.29 13.41 6.10
N ILE A 283 25.07 14.42 6.48
CA ILE A 283 24.90 15.19 7.73
C ILE A 283 23.74 16.20 7.71
N GLY A 284 23.08 16.35 6.55
CA GLY A 284 22.08 17.39 6.32
C GLY A 284 22.65 18.80 6.44
N LEU A 285 21.80 19.77 6.80
CA LEU A 285 22.22 21.15 7.07
C LEU A 285 22.09 21.45 8.58
N PRO A 286 23.19 21.32 9.35
CA PRO A 286 23.11 21.26 10.82
C PRO A 286 22.93 22.61 11.51
N GLN A 287 23.21 23.74 10.85
CA GLN A 287 23.17 25.07 11.45
C GLN A 287 22.00 25.91 10.93
N ALA A 288 21.31 26.60 11.85
CA ALA A 288 20.35 27.63 11.48
C ALA A 288 21.07 28.86 10.94
N ASN A 289 20.51 29.47 9.90
CA ASN A 289 20.92 30.79 9.44
C ASN A 289 20.29 31.83 10.37
N ARG A 290 21.16 32.66 10.93
CA ARG A 290 20.78 33.69 11.89
C ARG A 290 21.08 35.05 11.28
N ALA A 291 20.03 35.82 10.98
CA ALA A 291 20.19 37.20 10.54
C ALA A 291 20.94 38.02 11.61
N SER A 292 21.74 38.99 11.17
CA SER A 292 22.59 39.84 12.03
C SER A 292 21.81 40.46 13.20
N MET A 293 20.60 40.93 12.92
CA MET A 293 19.68 41.50 13.91
C MET A 293 19.29 40.56 15.07
N PHE A 294 19.40 39.25 14.87
CA PHE A 294 19.04 38.25 15.88
C PHE A 294 20.24 37.73 16.65
N GLN A 295 21.47 38.10 16.28
CA GLN A 295 22.69 37.40 16.72
C GLN A 295 22.96 37.50 18.24
N SER A 296 22.53 38.58 18.87
CA SER A 296 22.67 38.82 20.32
C SER A 296 21.51 38.27 21.18
N LEU A 297 20.43 37.78 20.57
CA LEU A 297 19.24 37.32 21.31
C LEU A 297 19.44 35.93 21.92
N THR A 298 18.62 35.57 22.90
CA THR A 298 18.68 34.26 23.57
C THR A 298 17.29 33.67 23.76
N MET A 299 17.21 32.37 24.07
CA MET A 299 15.94 31.68 24.34
C MET A 299 15.20 32.28 25.54
N ASP A 300 15.92 32.66 26.60
CA ASP A 300 15.33 33.28 27.81
C ASP A 300 14.70 34.65 27.52
N GLN A 301 15.16 35.33 26.48
CA GLN A 301 14.62 36.59 26.00
C GLN A 301 13.40 36.39 25.08
N GLY A 302 13.12 35.16 24.65
CA GLY A 302 11.98 34.80 23.79
C GLY A 302 12.33 34.58 22.31
N PHE A 303 13.62 34.48 21.95
CA PHE A 303 14.04 34.20 20.57
C PHE A 303 14.53 32.76 20.39
N PHE A 304 14.04 32.09 19.35
CA PHE A 304 14.48 30.76 18.95
C PHE A 304 14.83 30.74 17.45
N THR A 305 15.79 29.92 17.06
CA THR A 305 15.82 29.39 15.69
C THR A 305 15.00 28.11 15.61
N SER A 306 14.66 27.65 14.41
CA SER A 306 13.99 26.35 14.22
C SER A 306 14.86 25.20 14.72
N LYS A 307 16.19 25.30 14.60
CA LYS A 307 17.17 24.33 15.12
C LYS A 307 17.30 24.36 16.65
N ASP A 308 16.80 25.39 17.32
CA ASP A 308 16.64 25.40 18.78
C ASP A 308 15.27 24.84 19.17
N PHE A 309 14.20 25.39 18.57
CA PHE A 309 12.84 25.17 19.01
C PHE A 309 12.32 23.75 18.75
N LEU A 310 12.40 23.28 17.50
CA LEU A 310 11.81 21.99 17.12
C LEU A 310 12.47 20.80 17.84
N PRO A 311 13.82 20.73 18.00
CA PRO A 311 14.45 19.66 18.77
C PRO A 311 14.02 19.58 20.24
N ILE A 312 13.72 20.71 20.88
CA ILE A 312 13.20 20.73 22.26
C ILE A 312 11.78 20.16 22.29
N VAL A 313 10.91 20.59 21.36
CA VAL A 313 9.54 20.07 21.23
C VAL A 313 9.55 18.58 20.91
N ALA A 314 10.40 18.13 19.98
CA ALA A 314 10.57 16.73 19.62
C ALA A 314 11.03 15.91 20.83
N SER A 315 12.07 16.35 21.54
CA SER A 315 12.58 15.64 22.73
C SER A 315 11.54 15.52 23.85
N ALA A 316 10.65 16.50 23.99
CA ALA A 316 9.59 16.49 24.99
C ALA A 316 8.35 15.67 24.57
N SER A 317 8.12 15.51 23.26
CA SER A 317 6.93 14.84 22.73
C SER A 317 7.17 13.39 22.31
N LYS A 318 8.37 13.06 21.80
CA LYS A 318 8.74 11.76 21.25
C LYS A 318 9.34 10.84 22.30
N LYS A 319 8.55 9.94 22.87
CA LYS A 319 9.09 8.92 23.79
C LYS A 319 10.09 8.01 23.08
N GLY A 320 11.24 7.78 23.71
CA GLY A 320 12.31 6.92 23.19
C GLY A 320 13.41 7.67 22.43
N MET A 321 13.18 8.92 22.01
CA MET A 321 14.20 9.73 21.33
C MET A 321 15.38 10.08 22.23
N CYS A 322 15.12 10.45 23.49
CA CYS A 322 16.13 10.79 24.49
C CYS A 322 15.78 10.14 25.83
N GLN A 323 16.80 9.73 26.60
CA GLN A 323 16.62 9.31 28.00
C GLN A 323 16.39 10.51 28.95
N CYS A 324 16.62 11.73 28.46
CA CYS A 324 16.40 12.96 29.18
C CYS A 324 14.89 13.27 29.31
N ARG A 325 14.45 13.66 30.51
CA ARG A 325 13.09 14.17 30.73
C ARG A 325 13.01 15.64 30.29
N SER A 326 12.92 15.87 28.99
CA SER A 326 12.75 17.21 28.44
C SER A 326 11.32 17.73 28.67
N SER A 327 11.20 18.97 29.13
CA SER A 327 9.93 19.67 29.26
C SER A 327 9.59 20.43 27.98
N LEU A 328 8.30 20.52 27.66
CA LEU A 328 7.84 21.38 26.56
C LEU A 328 8.19 22.85 26.83
N PRO A 329 8.59 23.63 25.81
CA PRO A 329 8.72 25.08 25.94
C PRO A 329 7.39 25.72 26.36
N GLU A 330 7.43 26.72 27.23
CA GLU A 330 6.25 27.47 27.66
C GLU A 330 6.09 28.77 26.86
N LEU A 331 5.40 28.71 25.72
CA LEU A 331 5.18 29.86 24.86
C LEU A 331 3.88 30.59 25.20
N ARG A 332 3.82 31.27 26.35
CA ARG A 332 2.62 32.03 26.77
C ARG A 332 2.55 33.40 26.11
N GLY A 333 1.74 33.54 25.06
CA GLY A 333 1.53 34.83 24.41
C GLY A 333 1.39 34.74 22.90
N VAL A 334 1.84 35.78 22.21
CA VAL A 334 1.87 35.88 20.74
C VAL A 334 3.24 35.45 20.23
N VAL A 335 3.24 34.52 19.27
CA VAL A 335 4.45 34.01 18.62
C VAL A 335 4.51 34.51 17.17
N ILE A 336 5.65 35.02 16.74
CA ILE A 336 5.97 35.30 15.34
C ILE A 336 6.89 34.21 14.82
N VAL A 337 6.53 33.57 13.73
CA VAL A 337 7.37 32.63 12.98
C VAL A 337 7.77 33.27 11.66
N LEU A 338 9.07 33.30 11.38
CA LEU A 338 9.64 33.90 10.17
C LEU A 338 9.98 32.81 9.15
N GLY A 339 9.29 32.83 8.01
CA GLY A 339 9.54 31.90 6.91
C GLY A 339 8.25 31.41 6.24
N ALA A 340 8.42 30.70 5.12
CA ALA A 340 7.32 30.16 4.31
C ALA A 340 7.61 28.78 3.70
N GLY A 341 8.53 28.01 4.31
CA GLY A 341 8.77 26.60 3.97
C GLY A 341 8.29 25.68 5.09
N ASP A 342 8.40 24.37 4.92
CA ASP A 342 7.89 23.34 5.85
C ASP A 342 8.29 23.60 7.31
N THR A 343 9.56 23.93 7.54
CA THR A 343 10.09 24.28 8.87
C THR A 343 9.30 25.40 9.56
N ALA A 344 8.84 26.41 8.81
CA ALA A 344 8.06 27.51 9.37
C ALA A 344 6.66 27.06 9.80
N PHE A 345 6.00 26.21 9.00
CA PHE A 345 4.67 25.68 9.33
C PHE A 345 4.72 24.67 10.47
N ASP A 346 5.76 23.85 10.54
CA ASP A 346 6.04 22.97 11.68
C ASP A 346 6.31 23.77 12.97
N CYS A 347 7.09 24.86 12.88
CA CYS A 347 7.30 25.77 14.02
C CYS A 347 5.97 26.40 14.47
N ALA A 348 5.14 26.84 13.53
CA ALA A 348 3.87 27.50 13.82
C ALA A 348 2.88 26.56 14.54
N THR A 349 2.69 25.36 14.03
CA THR A 349 1.79 24.35 14.62
C THR A 349 2.35 23.80 15.94
N SER A 350 3.67 23.65 16.07
CA SER A 350 4.35 23.25 17.31
C SER A 350 4.26 24.31 18.40
N ALA A 351 4.28 25.60 18.05
CA ALA A 351 4.09 26.70 19.01
C ALA A 351 2.71 26.63 19.69
N LEU A 352 1.66 26.21 18.96
CA LEU A 352 0.34 25.97 19.56
C LEU A 352 0.36 24.84 20.60
N ARG A 353 1.18 23.79 20.38
CA ARG A 353 1.36 22.70 21.37
C ARG A 353 2.12 23.16 22.60
N CYS A 354 2.94 24.20 22.48
CA CYS A 354 3.67 24.86 23.56
C CYS A 354 2.81 25.89 24.33
N GLY A 355 1.53 26.03 23.99
CA GLY A 355 0.59 26.91 24.69
C GLY A 355 0.48 28.34 24.14
N ALA A 356 1.00 28.59 22.91
CA ALA A 356 0.83 29.87 22.22
C ALA A 356 -0.64 30.27 22.14
N LYS A 357 -0.93 31.53 22.47
CA LYS A 357 -2.29 32.09 22.37
C LYS A 357 -2.65 32.41 20.92
N ARG A 358 -1.66 32.87 20.15
CA ARG A 358 -1.80 33.26 18.74
C ARG A 358 -0.45 33.10 18.06
N VAL A 359 -0.46 32.69 16.80
CA VAL A 359 0.75 32.51 15.99
C VAL A 359 0.59 33.28 14.69
N TYR A 360 1.57 34.12 14.39
CA TYR A 360 1.72 34.81 13.11
C TYR A 360 2.84 34.15 12.31
N VAL A 361 2.57 33.78 11.08
CA VAL A 361 3.56 33.32 10.10
C VAL A 361 3.83 34.49 9.16
N CYS A 362 4.99 35.12 9.32
CA CYS A 362 5.39 36.30 8.56
C CYS A 362 6.41 35.91 7.49
N PHE A 363 6.23 36.41 6.27
CA PHE A 363 7.11 36.11 5.16
C PHE A 363 7.26 37.28 4.20
N ARG A 364 8.47 37.43 3.66
CA ARG A 364 8.91 38.57 2.83
C ARG A 364 8.37 38.59 1.39
N LYS A 365 7.43 37.72 1.05
CA LYS A 365 6.86 37.59 -0.31
C LYS A 365 5.34 37.42 -0.23
N GLY A 366 4.68 37.21 -1.37
CA GLY A 366 3.23 36.96 -1.43
C GLY A 366 2.84 35.52 -1.08
N PHE A 367 1.53 35.27 -0.91
CA PHE A 367 0.99 33.92 -0.69
C PHE A 367 1.31 32.93 -1.80
N THR A 368 1.39 33.40 -3.05
CA THR A 368 1.77 32.59 -4.22
C THR A 368 3.24 32.15 -4.20
N ASN A 369 4.04 32.69 -3.28
CA ASN A 369 5.46 32.36 -3.12
C ASN A 369 5.74 31.51 -1.87
N ILE A 370 4.71 30.98 -1.21
CA ILE A 370 4.89 29.97 -0.16
C ILE A 370 5.58 28.75 -0.79
N ARG A 371 6.65 28.28 -0.14
CA ARG A 371 7.46 27.15 -0.61
C ARG A 371 6.91 25.81 -0.13
N ALA A 372 6.29 25.79 1.04
CA ALA A 372 5.63 24.60 1.54
C ALA A 372 4.44 24.23 0.64
N VAL A 373 4.19 22.94 0.49
CA VAL A 373 3.04 22.48 -0.29
C VAL A 373 1.70 22.86 0.36
N PRO A 374 0.60 22.96 -0.43
CA PRO A 374 -0.70 23.35 0.09
C PRO A 374 -1.18 22.50 1.28
N GLU A 375 -0.85 21.21 1.31
CA GLU A 375 -1.25 20.31 2.40
C GLU A 375 -0.61 20.69 3.73
N GLU A 376 0.64 21.16 3.72
CA GLU A 376 1.36 21.60 4.91
C GLU A 376 0.84 22.96 5.41
N MET A 377 0.60 23.88 4.47
CA MET A 377 -0.03 25.17 4.78
C MET A 377 -1.43 24.99 5.39
N GLU A 378 -2.22 24.05 4.88
CA GLU A 378 -3.60 23.82 5.34
C GLU A 378 -3.64 23.38 6.80
N LEU A 379 -2.64 22.66 7.31
CA LEU A 379 -2.56 22.28 8.74
C LEU A 379 -2.51 23.53 9.63
N ALA A 380 -1.59 24.46 9.35
CA ALA A 380 -1.47 25.71 10.12
C ALA A 380 -2.73 26.58 9.99
N LYS A 381 -3.33 26.60 8.79
CA LYS A 381 -4.56 27.37 8.51
C LYS A 381 -5.78 26.82 9.25
N GLU A 382 -6.00 25.51 9.26
CA GLU A 382 -7.09 24.88 10.00
C GLU A 382 -6.96 25.14 11.52
N GLU A 383 -5.72 25.20 12.00
CA GLU A 383 -5.39 25.53 13.39
C GLU A 383 -5.38 27.03 13.70
N GLN A 384 -5.80 27.87 12.75
CA GLN A 384 -5.98 29.32 12.91
C GLN A 384 -4.67 30.11 13.12
N CYS A 385 -3.55 29.65 12.54
CA CYS A 385 -2.39 30.52 12.36
C CYS A 385 -2.72 31.65 11.37
N GLU A 386 -2.20 32.85 11.63
CA GLU A 386 -2.38 34.01 10.76
C GLU A 386 -1.18 34.22 9.86
N PHE A 387 -1.44 34.45 8.57
CA PHE A 387 -0.40 34.61 7.56
C PHE A 387 -0.26 36.09 7.18
N LEU A 388 0.93 36.64 7.38
CA LEU A 388 1.23 38.05 7.08
C LEU A 388 2.30 38.10 5.97
N PRO A 389 1.88 38.21 4.69
CA PRO A 389 2.79 38.29 3.55
C PRO A 389 3.44 39.67 3.47
N PHE A 390 4.45 39.78 2.60
CA PHE A 390 5.12 41.02 2.23
C PHE A 390 5.80 41.76 3.40
N LEU A 391 6.35 41.02 4.36
CA LEU A 391 7.02 41.59 5.55
C LEU A 391 8.46 41.08 5.68
N SER A 392 9.42 42.01 5.67
CA SER A 392 10.83 41.73 5.96
C SER A 392 11.20 42.27 7.35
N PRO A 393 11.80 41.46 8.24
CA PRO A 393 12.10 41.87 9.61
C PRO A 393 13.20 42.94 9.66
N ARG A 394 13.04 43.95 10.53
CA ARG A 394 13.95 45.10 10.67
C ARG A 394 14.58 45.22 12.05
N GLU A 395 13.76 45.29 13.09
CA GLU A 395 14.23 45.53 14.46
C GLU A 395 13.42 44.75 15.49
N VAL A 396 14.11 44.05 16.39
CA VAL A 396 13.47 43.37 17.52
C VAL A 396 13.27 44.36 18.66
N ILE A 397 12.01 44.56 19.06
CA ILE A 397 11.66 45.47 20.14
C ILE A 397 11.80 44.72 21.46
N MET A 398 12.70 45.19 22.32
CA MET A 398 12.97 44.61 23.63
C MET A 398 12.38 45.46 24.75
N LYS A 399 11.74 44.84 25.74
CA LYS A 399 11.25 45.48 26.96
C LYS A 399 11.53 44.60 28.17
N ASN A 400 12.13 45.18 29.22
CA ASN A 400 12.50 44.47 30.45
C ASN A 400 13.31 43.19 30.18
N GLY A 401 14.22 43.25 29.20
CA GLY A 401 15.06 42.11 28.81
C GLY A 401 14.32 40.98 28.08
N ARG A 402 13.10 41.19 27.58
CA ARG A 402 12.35 40.21 26.77
C ARG A 402 11.84 40.83 25.48
N VAL A 403 11.59 39.99 24.47
CA VAL A 403 10.91 40.38 23.24
C VAL A 403 9.52 40.95 23.58
N ALA A 404 9.20 42.11 23.02
CA ALA A 404 7.89 42.77 23.11
C ALA A 404 7.25 43.01 21.74
N GLY A 405 8.01 42.80 20.66
CA GLY A 405 7.53 42.88 19.28
C GLY A 405 8.64 42.76 18.25
N LEU A 406 8.24 42.73 16.98
CA LEU A 406 9.12 42.78 15.83
C LEU A 406 8.62 43.87 14.88
N GLN A 407 9.52 44.78 14.51
CA GLN A 407 9.29 45.75 13.46
C GLN A 407 9.67 45.13 12.12
N PHE A 408 8.85 45.40 11.11
CA PHE A 408 9.03 44.97 9.73
C PHE A 408 8.96 46.17 8.80
N CYS A 409 9.60 46.08 7.65
CA CYS A 409 9.29 46.91 6.49
C CYS A 409 8.44 46.11 5.50
N ARG A 410 7.64 46.80 4.69
CA ARG A 410 6.91 46.18 3.59
C ARG A 410 7.89 45.75 2.49
N THR A 411 7.56 44.67 1.80
CA THR A 411 8.27 44.25 0.58
C THR A 411 7.33 44.23 -0.62
N GLU A 412 7.83 44.51 -1.81
CA GLU A 412 7.06 44.38 -3.05
C GLU A 412 7.90 43.86 -4.21
N LEU A 413 7.21 43.34 -5.22
CA LEU A 413 7.82 42.83 -6.45
C LEU A 413 7.74 43.93 -7.51
N THR A 414 8.88 44.30 -8.10
CA THR A 414 8.92 45.26 -9.20
C THR A 414 8.46 44.64 -10.52
N GLU A 415 8.25 45.47 -11.55
CA GLU A 415 7.91 44.97 -12.89
C GLU A 415 9.02 44.10 -13.49
N GLU A 416 10.27 44.34 -13.09
CA GLU A 416 11.46 43.57 -13.49
C GLU A 416 11.60 42.23 -12.74
N GLY A 417 10.78 41.99 -11.71
CA GLY A 417 10.79 40.76 -10.92
C GLY A 417 11.74 40.76 -9.71
N ASP A 418 12.32 41.92 -9.38
CA ASP A 418 13.15 42.09 -8.19
C ASP A 418 12.31 42.39 -6.95
N TRP A 419 12.81 42.02 -5.78
CA TRP A 419 12.13 42.30 -4.50
C TRP A 419 12.74 43.54 -3.85
N LEU A 420 11.91 44.57 -3.67
CA LEU A 420 12.28 45.79 -2.95
C LEU A 420 11.74 45.76 -1.53
N GLU A 421 12.45 46.44 -0.64
CA GLU A 421 12.03 46.69 0.74
C GLU A 421 11.73 48.18 0.89
N ASP A 422 10.49 48.53 1.25
CA ASP A 422 10.05 49.91 1.47
C ASP A 422 10.25 50.27 2.95
N GLU A 423 11.32 51.03 3.20
CA GLU A 423 11.72 51.47 4.54
C GLU A 423 10.74 52.46 5.19
N GLU A 424 9.90 53.15 4.41
CA GLU A 424 8.91 54.10 4.93
C GLU A 424 7.63 53.37 5.41
N GLN A 425 7.31 52.23 4.78
CA GLN A 425 6.13 51.42 5.10
C GLN A 425 6.44 50.39 6.20
N VAL A 426 6.44 50.87 7.44
CA VAL A 426 6.78 50.07 8.63
C VAL A 426 5.55 49.46 9.31
N VAL A 427 5.66 48.20 9.72
CA VAL A 427 4.67 47.49 10.56
C VAL A 427 5.33 47.04 11.85
N THR A 428 4.77 47.42 13.00
CA THR A 428 5.21 46.91 14.31
C THR A 428 4.21 45.90 14.84
N LEU A 429 4.62 44.64 14.93
CA LEU A 429 3.80 43.56 15.44
C LEU A 429 4.20 43.21 16.88
N LYS A 430 3.24 43.27 17.81
CA LYS A 430 3.47 42.84 19.19
C LYS A 430 3.65 41.33 19.25
N ALA A 431 4.68 40.88 19.95
CA ALA A 431 5.01 39.48 20.13
C ALA A 431 5.78 39.28 21.42
N ASP A 432 5.60 38.11 22.02
CA ASP A 432 6.35 37.68 23.19
C ASP A 432 7.49 36.72 22.78
N PHE A 433 7.36 36.08 21.62
CA PHE A 433 8.32 35.13 21.08
C PHE A 433 8.53 35.29 19.57
N ILE A 434 9.76 35.06 19.12
CA ILE A 434 10.14 35.03 17.69
C ILE A 434 10.85 33.71 17.39
N ILE A 435 10.44 33.04 16.31
CA ILE A 435 11.06 31.82 15.81
C ILE A 435 11.55 32.05 14.37
N SER A 436 12.85 31.94 14.14
CA SER A 436 13.46 32.10 12.81
C SER A 436 13.75 30.74 12.15
N ALA A 437 13.30 30.53 10.91
CA ALA A 437 13.43 29.27 10.18
C ALA A 437 14.30 29.38 8.91
N PHE A 438 15.58 29.77 9.06
CA PHE A 438 16.58 29.78 7.98
C PHE A 438 17.72 28.77 8.28
N VAL A 439 18.47 28.29 7.27
CA VAL A 439 19.55 27.27 7.42
C VAL A 439 20.75 27.59 6.50
N THR A 440 22.02 27.31 6.89
CA THR A 440 23.27 27.57 6.10
C THR A 440 24.46 26.60 6.34
N ASP A 441 25.23 26.40 5.26
CA ASP A 441 26.66 26.10 4.98
C ASP A 441 27.53 25.04 5.69
N ALA A 442 28.45 24.48 4.88
CA ALA A 442 29.20 23.25 5.07
C ALA A 442 30.75 23.37 4.92
N MET A 443 31.41 22.20 4.83
CA MET A 443 32.74 21.83 5.34
C MET A 443 33.86 21.64 4.28
N ALA A 444 35.12 21.78 4.66
CA ALA A 444 36.33 21.49 3.85
C ALA A 444 36.85 20.04 4.05
N PRO A 445 37.65 19.42 3.14
CA PRO A 445 38.32 19.93 1.94
C PRO A 445 37.62 19.62 0.60
N VAL A 446 36.39 19.10 0.63
CA VAL A 446 35.61 18.89 -0.61
C VAL A 446 35.44 20.22 -1.33
N LYS A 447 35.59 20.23 -2.66
CA LYS A 447 35.34 21.45 -3.44
C LYS A 447 33.90 21.89 -3.21
N MET A 448 33.73 23.13 -2.78
CA MET A 448 32.43 23.69 -2.45
C MET A 448 31.85 24.44 -3.64
N THR A 449 30.54 24.39 -3.78
CA THR A 449 29.81 25.24 -4.70
C THR A 449 29.81 26.69 -4.21
N ARG A 450 29.37 27.63 -5.05
CA ARG A 450 29.12 29.03 -4.66
C ARG A 450 28.09 29.19 -3.54
N TRP A 451 27.34 28.13 -3.23
CA TRP A 451 26.27 28.10 -2.24
C TRP A 451 26.72 27.42 -0.93
N GLY A 452 28.03 27.20 -0.74
CA GLY A 452 28.55 26.66 0.51
C GLY A 452 28.22 25.19 0.78
N THR A 453 27.79 24.45 -0.25
CA THR A 453 27.56 22.98 -0.23
C THR A 453 28.66 22.23 -0.97
N PRO A 454 28.92 20.94 -0.68
CA PRO A 454 29.83 20.11 -1.47
C PRO A 454 29.39 20.01 -2.94
N GLU A 455 30.33 20.18 -3.86
CA GLU A 455 30.10 19.91 -5.28
C GLU A 455 30.05 18.39 -5.50
N VAL A 456 28.92 17.92 -6.03
CA VAL A 456 28.69 16.50 -6.36
C VAL A 456 28.31 16.34 -7.83
N ASN A 457 28.70 15.22 -8.43
CA ASN A 457 28.17 14.79 -9.71
C ASN A 457 26.74 14.26 -9.52
N THR A 458 25.76 14.85 -10.20
CA THR A 458 24.32 14.56 -10.00
C THR A 458 23.89 13.16 -10.41
N ASP A 459 24.66 12.46 -11.25
CA ASP A 459 24.34 11.08 -11.66
C ASP A 459 24.93 10.06 -10.70
N THR A 460 26.03 10.39 -10.02
CA THR A 460 26.84 9.45 -9.22
C THR A 460 26.85 9.75 -7.73
N MET A 461 26.49 10.97 -7.34
CA MET A 461 26.64 11.54 -6.00
C MET A 461 28.09 11.61 -5.50
N GLN A 462 29.07 11.44 -6.40
CA GLN A 462 30.50 11.49 -6.11
C GLN A 462 30.98 12.94 -5.99
N THR A 463 31.86 13.21 -5.05
CA THR A 463 32.49 14.54 -4.87
C THR A 463 33.75 14.67 -5.74
N SER A 464 34.54 15.74 -5.52
CA SER A 464 35.88 15.89 -6.12
C SER A 464 36.87 14.79 -5.70
N GLU A 465 36.61 14.10 -4.58
CA GLU A 465 37.41 12.98 -4.10
C GLU A 465 36.74 11.64 -4.51
N PRO A 466 37.40 10.75 -5.27
CA PRO A 466 36.74 9.55 -5.82
C PRO A 466 36.14 8.59 -4.78
N TRP A 467 36.67 8.62 -3.57
CA TRP A 467 36.26 7.77 -2.45
C TRP A 467 35.22 8.43 -1.53
N VAL A 468 34.80 9.66 -1.82
CA VAL A 468 33.86 10.44 -1.01
C VAL A 468 32.62 10.80 -1.84
N PHE A 469 31.46 10.48 -1.29
CA PHE A 469 30.14 10.72 -1.86
C PHE A 469 29.32 11.58 -0.90
N ALA A 470 28.34 12.32 -1.39
CA ALA A 470 27.46 13.13 -0.54
C ALA A 470 26.03 13.17 -1.10
N GLY A 471 25.04 13.24 -0.23
CA GLY A 471 23.62 13.23 -0.62
C GLY A 471 22.68 13.69 0.48
N GLY A 472 21.44 14.02 0.11
CA GLY A 472 20.45 14.68 0.97
C GLY A 472 20.68 16.19 1.04
N ASP A 473 20.12 16.84 2.07
CA ASP A 473 20.13 18.32 2.17
C ASP A 473 21.54 18.93 2.01
N ILE A 474 22.59 18.23 2.46
CA ILE A 474 23.98 18.68 2.36
C ILE A 474 24.45 18.86 0.92
N ALA A 475 23.94 18.07 -0.03
CA ALA A 475 24.27 18.20 -1.44
C ALA A 475 23.60 19.43 -2.09
N GLY A 476 22.59 20.02 -1.44
CA GLY A 476 21.85 21.18 -1.94
C GLY A 476 20.92 20.89 -3.12
N LEU A 477 20.65 19.61 -3.41
CA LEU A 477 19.75 19.15 -4.47
C LEU A 477 18.38 18.75 -3.91
N ALA A 478 18.38 17.91 -2.88
CA ALA A 478 17.18 17.42 -2.22
C ALA A 478 16.54 18.49 -1.32
N ASN A 479 15.21 18.57 -1.34
CA ASN A 479 14.42 19.40 -0.43
C ASN A 479 13.44 18.57 0.41
N THR A 480 13.36 17.26 0.16
CA THR A 480 12.43 16.34 0.79
C THR A 480 13.13 15.09 1.33
N SER A 481 12.49 14.39 2.29
CA SER A 481 13.01 13.12 2.80
C SER A 481 13.16 12.06 1.70
N VAL A 482 12.24 11.99 0.73
CA VAL A 482 12.29 10.98 -0.33
C VAL A 482 13.38 11.24 -1.36
N GLU A 483 13.69 12.51 -1.66
CA GLU A 483 14.85 12.86 -2.49
C GLU A 483 16.15 12.54 -1.75
N SER A 484 16.25 12.85 -0.46
CA SER A 484 17.41 12.47 0.35
C SER A 484 17.62 10.94 0.38
N VAL A 485 16.54 10.16 0.49
CA VAL A 485 16.60 8.70 0.35
C VAL A 485 17.11 8.31 -1.04
N ASN A 486 16.64 8.97 -2.10
CA ASN A 486 17.09 8.69 -3.45
C ASN A 486 18.58 9.01 -3.67
N ASP A 487 19.09 10.11 -3.11
CA ASP A 487 20.52 10.42 -3.19
C ASP A 487 21.37 9.31 -2.56
N GLY A 488 20.95 8.80 -1.39
CA GLY A 488 21.59 7.64 -0.76
C GLY A 488 21.51 6.36 -1.60
N LYS A 489 20.35 6.11 -2.22
CA LYS A 489 20.12 4.98 -3.15
C LYS A 489 21.07 5.08 -4.35
N GLN A 490 21.14 6.25 -4.99
CA GLN A 490 21.99 6.50 -6.13
C GLN A 490 23.48 6.37 -5.76
N ALA A 491 23.89 6.99 -4.66
CA ALA A 491 25.26 6.90 -4.15
C ALA A 491 25.69 5.45 -3.89
N SER A 492 24.79 4.61 -3.33
CA SER A 492 25.12 3.22 -2.99
C SER A 492 25.62 2.40 -4.19
N TRP A 493 25.03 2.59 -5.37
CA TRP A 493 25.44 1.89 -6.58
C TRP A 493 26.83 2.32 -7.04
N HIS A 494 27.11 3.62 -7.04
CA HIS A 494 28.41 4.14 -7.50
C HIS A 494 29.51 3.95 -6.47
N MET A 495 29.18 3.97 -5.17
CA MET A 495 30.06 3.48 -4.10
C MET A 495 30.39 2.01 -4.30
N HIS A 496 29.40 1.17 -4.64
CA HIS A 496 29.65 -0.23 -4.95
C HIS A 496 30.60 -0.37 -6.15
N ARG A 497 30.34 0.32 -7.26
CA ARG A 497 31.24 0.31 -8.43
C ARG A 497 32.66 0.75 -8.08
N TYR A 498 32.79 1.83 -7.32
CA TYR A 498 34.07 2.36 -6.88
C TYR A 498 34.83 1.33 -6.03
N ILE A 499 34.20 0.76 -5.00
CA ILE A 499 34.83 -0.24 -4.13
C ILE A 499 35.25 -1.47 -4.96
N GLN A 500 34.38 -2.00 -5.81
CA GLN A 500 34.72 -3.16 -6.66
C GLN A 500 35.93 -2.87 -7.57
N SER A 501 36.05 -1.65 -8.10
CA SER A 501 37.20 -1.25 -8.91
C SER A 501 38.53 -1.27 -8.15
N LEU A 502 38.52 -0.97 -6.84
CA LEU A 502 39.72 -1.06 -5.99
C LEU A 502 40.24 -2.50 -5.86
N HIS A 503 39.36 -3.48 -6.06
CA HIS A 503 39.67 -4.91 -6.01
C HIS A 503 39.81 -5.55 -7.39
N GLY A 504 39.93 -4.73 -8.46
CA GLY A 504 40.07 -5.21 -9.84
C GLY A 504 38.82 -5.88 -10.41
N GLN A 505 37.65 -5.67 -9.80
CA GLN A 505 36.38 -6.24 -10.24
C GLN A 505 35.57 -5.24 -11.08
N THR A 506 34.88 -5.74 -12.10
CA THR A 506 33.99 -4.95 -12.95
C THR A 506 32.53 -5.24 -12.61
N VAL A 507 31.75 -4.17 -12.45
CA VAL A 507 30.30 -4.23 -12.23
C VAL A 507 29.58 -3.84 -13.52
N ASP A 508 28.41 -4.43 -13.77
CA ASP A 508 27.51 -4.06 -14.88
C ASP A 508 27.32 -2.52 -14.94
N PRO A 509 27.38 -1.88 -16.11
CA PRO A 509 27.06 -0.45 -16.22
C PRO A 509 25.60 -0.12 -15.85
N VAL A 510 24.67 -1.06 -16.01
CA VAL A 510 23.25 -0.90 -15.66
C VAL A 510 23.05 -1.17 -14.16
N PRO A 511 22.51 -0.20 -13.39
CA PRO A 511 22.21 -0.40 -11.97
C PRO A 511 21.30 -1.58 -11.69
N ARG A 512 21.73 -2.48 -10.80
CA ARG A 512 20.94 -3.61 -10.29
C ARG A 512 21.01 -3.66 -8.77
N LEU A 513 20.31 -2.72 -8.13
CA LEU A 513 20.19 -2.71 -6.67
C LEU A 513 19.23 -3.82 -6.21
N PRO A 514 19.57 -4.60 -5.17
CA PRO A 514 18.70 -5.67 -4.69
C PRO A 514 17.43 -5.13 -4.01
N LEU A 515 16.36 -5.93 -4.10
CA LEU A 515 15.07 -5.66 -3.48
C LEU A 515 15.11 -5.80 -1.95
N PHE A 516 13.99 -5.50 -1.31
CA PHE A 516 13.77 -5.81 0.11
C PHE A 516 13.33 -7.27 0.26
N TYR A 517 13.89 -7.96 1.25
CA TYR A 517 13.54 -9.34 1.57
C TYR A 517 13.23 -9.52 3.06
N SER A 518 12.36 -10.48 3.37
CA SER A 518 12.10 -11.00 4.73
C SER A 518 12.00 -12.52 4.71
N ALA A 519 11.90 -13.14 5.88
CA ALA A 519 11.68 -14.59 6.01
C ALA A 519 10.38 -15.09 5.32
N ILE A 520 9.43 -14.20 4.99
CA ILE A 520 8.26 -14.57 4.19
C ILE A 520 8.67 -14.97 2.76
N ASP A 521 9.69 -14.35 2.18
CA ASP A 521 10.07 -14.58 0.77
C ASP A 521 10.60 -16.00 0.54
N GLU A 522 11.11 -16.66 1.58
CA GLU A 522 11.65 -18.02 1.54
C GLU A 522 10.56 -19.11 1.68
N VAL A 523 9.30 -18.73 1.96
CA VAL A 523 8.22 -19.70 2.13
C VAL A 523 7.95 -20.45 0.82
N ASP A 524 8.00 -21.79 0.91
CA ASP A 524 7.67 -22.68 -0.20
C ASP A 524 6.14 -22.73 -0.40
N ILE A 525 5.72 -22.35 -1.61
CA ILE A 525 4.32 -22.41 -2.06
C ILE A 525 4.12 -23.42 -3.19
N SER A 526 5.11 -24.25 -3.49
CA SER A 526 4.98 -25.31 -4.48
C SER A 526 3.97 -26.38 -4.03
N VAL A 527 3.38 -27.06 -5.01
CA VAL A 527 2.40 -28.13 -4.76
C VAL A 527 2.54 -29.22 -5.82
N GLU A 528 2.34 -30.46 -5.43
CA GLU A 528 2.33 -31.61 -6.34
C GLU A 528 0.91 -32.12 -6.52
N VAL A 529 0.48 -32.33 -7.77
CA VAL A 529 -0.85 -32.81 -8.13
C VAL A 529 -0.71 -33.84 -9.24
N CYS A 530 -1.25 -35.04 -9.05
CA CYS A 530 -1.16 -36.15 -10.02
C CYS A 530 0.27 -36.47 -10.48
N GLY A 531 1.27 -36.34 -9.60
CA GLY A 531 2.69 -36.54 -9.94
C GLY A 531 3.34 -35.37 -10.69
N ILE A 532 2.62 -34.28 -10.94
CA ILE A 532 3.13 -33.06 -11.57
C ILE A 532 3.47 -32.04 -10.49
N LYS A 533 4.71 -31.53 -10.49
CA LYS A 533 5.16 -30.49 -9.57
C LYS A 533 4.85 -29.10 -10.14
N PHE A 534 4.06 -28.33 -9.42
CA PHE A 534 3.74 -26.94 -9.72
C PHE A 534 4.66 -26.02 -8.90
N PRO A 535 5.40 -25.07 -9.52
CA PRO A 535 6.24 -24.12 -8.79
C PRO A 535 5.47 -23.25 -7.79
N ASN A 536 4.21 -22.95 -8.12
CA ASN A 536 3.24 -22.27 -7.28
C ASN A 536 1.83 -22.68 -7.73
N PRO A 537 0.77 -22.49 -6.92
CA PRO A 537 -0.54 -23.04 -7.23
C PRO A 537 -1.34 -22.17 -8.20
N PHE A 538 -0.79 -21.08 -8.75
CA PHE A 538 -1.52 -20.13 -9.59
C PHE A 538 -1.22 -20.35 -11.07
N GLY A 539 -2.28 -20.36 -11.89
CA GLY A 539 -2.15 -20.55 -13.32
C GLY A 539 -3.18 -19.82 -14.15
N LEU A 540 -2.87 -19.61 -15.42
CA LEU A 540 -3.82 -18.99 -16.36
C LEU A 540 -4.85 -20.01 -16.83
N ALA A 541 -6.14 -19.68 -16.70
CA ALA A 541 -7.23 -20.48 -17.23
C ALA A 541 -7.25 -20.48 -18.78
N SER A 542 -7.85 -21.52 -19.40
CA SER A 542 -8.16 -21.52 -20.85
C SER A 542 -9.17 -20.41 -21.16
N ALA A 543 -8.70 -19.26 -21.65
CA ALA A 543 -9.46 -18.01 -21.65
C ALA A 543 -8.77 -16.89 -22.49
N PRO A 544 -9.31 -15.65 -22.57
CA PRO A 544 -8.66 -14.56 -23.30
C PRO A 544 -7.19 -14.30 -22.90
N PRO A 545 -6.76 -14.40 -21.62
CA PRO A 545 -5.35 -14.28 -21.24
C PRO A 545 -4.40 -15.33 -21.87
N THR A 546 -4.93 -16.41 -22.44
CA THR A 546 -4.18 -17.47 -23.11
C THR A 546 -4.53 -17.60 -24.59
N THR A 547 -4.97 -16.51 -25.22
CA THR A 547 -5.34 -16.46 -26.65
C THR A 547 -4.19 -16.86 -27.58
N SER A 548 -2.92 -16.69 -27.16
CA SER A 548 -1.75 -17.01 -27.97
C SER A 548 -0.57 -17.50 -27.12
N THR A 549 0.33 -18.24 -27.75
CA THR A 549 1.55 -18.79 -27.14
C THR A 549 2.47 -17.71 -26.59
N ALA A 550 2.60 -16.59 -27.30
CA ALA A 550 3.39 -15.44 -26.84
C ALA A 550 2.85 -14.81 -25.55
N MET A 551 1.54 -14.95 -25.27
CA MET A 551 0.96 -14.51 -24.00
C MET A 551 1.32 -15.46 -22.86
N ILE A 552 1.23 -16.77 -23.10
CA ILE A 552 1.61 -17.79 -22.11
C ILE A 552 3.10 -17.69 -21.78
N ARG A 553 3.97 -17.53 -22.79
CA ARG A 553 5.41 -17.28 -22.59
C ARG A 553 5.65 -16.11 -21.65
N ARG A 554 5.05 -14.95 -21.94
CA ARG A 554 5.19 -13.77 -21.07
C ARG A 554 4.64 -14.01 -19.67
N ALA A 555 3.57 -14.78 -19.52
CA ALA A 555 3.08 -15.15 -18.19
C ALA A 555 4.09 -16.02 -17.42
N PHE A 556 4.74 -16.99 -18.07
CA PHE A 556 5.81 -17.77 -17.43
C PHE A 556 7.02 -16.91 -17.07
N GLU A 557 7.41 -15.97 -17.93
CA GLU A 557 8.46 -14.97 -17.62
C GLU A 557 8.11 -14.11 -16.40
N GLN A 558 6.82 -13.84 -16.15
CA GLN A 558 6.35 -13.15 -14.94
C GLN A 558 6.27 -14.07 -13.70
N GLY A 559 6.38 -15.39 -13.85
CA GLY A 559 6.37 -16.35 -12.74
C GLY A 559 5.09 -17.15 -12.53
N TRP A 560 4.16 -17.18 -13.49
CA TRP A 560 2.96 -18.04 -13.40
C TRP A 560 3.37 -19.52 -13.36
N GLY A 561 2.88 -20.27 -12.36
CA GLY A 561 3.29 -21.67 -12.13
C GLY A 561 2.80 -22.62 -13.23
N PHE A 562 1.62 -22.34 -13.79
CA PHE A 562 1.08 -23.11 -14.90
C PHE A 562 0.18 -22.28 -15.83
N ALA A 563 -0.10 -22.79 -17.02
CA ALA A 563 -1.04 -22.17 -17.93
C ALA A 563 -1.77 -23.21 -18.76
N LEU A 564 -3.03 -22.91 -19.08
CA LEU A 564 -3.80 -23.65 -20.05
C LEU A 564 -3.72 -23.00 -21.43
N THR A 565 -3.60 -23.82 -22.48
CA THR A 565 -3.87 -23.32 -23.82
C THR A 565 -5.33 -22.86 -23.91
N LYS A 566 -5.63 -21.88 -24.77
CA LYS A 566 -7.03 -21.65 -25.16
C LYS A 566 -7.53 -22.94 -25.81
N THR A 567 -8.71 -23.40 -25.39
CA THR A 567 -9.32 -24.64 -25.88
C THR A 567 -9.25 -24.70 -27.40
N PHE A 568 -8.74 -25.78 -27.97
CA PHE A 568 -8.69 -25.99 -29.41
C PHE A 568 -9.35 -27.31 -29.82
N GLY A 569 -9.80 -27.38 -31.07
CA GLY A 569 -10.42 -28.55 -31.67
C GLY A 569 -9.65 -29.01 -32.91
N LEU A 570 -10.13 -30.08 -33.53
CA LEU A 570 -9.61 -30.53 -34.83
C LEU A 570 -9.94 -29.51 -35.92
N ASP A 571 -9.23 -29.56 -37.06
CA ASP A 571 -9.42 -28.58 -38.14
C ASP A 571 -10.85 -28.57 -38.71
N LYS A 572 -11.55 -29.71 -38.66
CA LYS A 572 -12.97 -29.81 -39.04
C LYS A 572 -13.92 -29.04 -38.12
N ASP A 573 -13.48 -28.73 -36.90
CA ASP A 573 -14.22 -28.04 -35.85
C ASP A 573 -13.79 -26.58 -35.68
N LEU A 574 -13.04 -26.03 -36.64
CA LEU A 574 -12.64 -24.62 -36.64
C LEU A 574 -13.85 -23.68 -36.49
N VAL A 575 -13.61 -22.61 -35.73
CA VAL A 575 -14.61 -21.61 -35.41
C VAL A 575 -14.18 -20.22 -35.85
N THR A 576 -15.16 -19.34 -35.99
CA THR A 576 -14.96 -17.90 -36.20
C THR A 576 -15.69 -17.16 -35.09
N ASN A 577 -14.98 -16.30 -34.36
CA ASN A 577 -15.59 -15.48 -33.31
C ASN A 577 -16.41 -14.34 -33.90
N VAL A 578 -17.41 -13.89 -33.15
CA VAL A 578 -18.18 -12.67 -33.45
C VAL A 578 -17.62 -11.45 -32.70
N SER A 579 -18.11 -10.25 -33.03
CA SER A 579 -17.79 -9.01 -32.31
C SER A 579 -18.97 -8.03 -32.30
N PRO A 580 -19.25 -7.33 -31.18
CA PRO A 580 -18.56 -7.42 -29.88
C PRO A 580 -18.90 -8.72 -29.14
N ARG A 581 -17.97 -9.24 -28.32
CA ARG A 581 -18.12 -10.55 -27.66
C ARG A 581 -17.73 -10.64 -26.20
N ILE A 582 -17.02 -9.65 -25.64
CA ILE A 582 -16.70 -9.59 -24.20
C ILE A 582 -17.17 -8.23 -23.70
N VAL A 583 -17.95 -8.22 -22.63
CA VAL A 583 -18.50 -7.00 -22.03
C VAL A 583 -18.27 -6.99 -20.53
N ARG A 584 -18.16 -5.79 -19.96
CA ARG A 584 -18.13 -5.61 -18.50
C ARG A 584 -19.43 -6.11 -17.86
N GLY A 585 -19.32 -6.56 -16.62
CA GLY A 585 -20.46 -6.94 -15.81
C GLY A 585 -21.27 -5.75 -15.31
N THR A 586 -22.58 -5.90 -15.17
CA THR A 586 -23.51 -4.94 -14.53
C THR A 586 -23.79 -5.31 -13.07
N THR A 587 -23.17 -6.38 -12.57
CA THR A 587 -23.41 -6.99 -11.24
C THR A 587 -23.07 -6.08 -10.06
N SER A 588 -22.32 -5.00 -10.29
CA SER A 588 -21.93 -4.00 -9.28
C SER A 588 -22.38 -2.58 -9.64
N GLY A 589 -23.45 -2.44 -10.43
CA GLY A 589 -24.00 -1.14 -10.85
C GLY A 589 -23.10 -0.42 -11.86
N HIS A 590 -23.22 0.91 -11.95
CA HIS A 590 -22.52 1.74 -12.94
C HIS A 590 -21.09 2.13 -12.52
N VAL A 591 -20.31 1.18 -11.98
CA VAL A 591 -18.90 1.37 -11.64
C VAL A 591 -18.02 0.93 -12.82
N PHE A 592 -17.25 1.84 -13.40
CA PHE A 592 -16.37 1.58 -14.54
C PHE A 592 -14.90 1.54 -14.12
N GLY A 593 -14.02 1.14 -15.03
CA GLY A 593 -12.58 1.06 -14.77
C GLY A 593 -12.18 -0.19 -13.99
N PRO A 594 -11.23 -0.08 -13.03
CA PRO A 594 -10.58 -1.23 -12.39
C PRO A 594 -11.57 -2.10 -11.60
N GLY A 595 -11.22 -3.37 -11.43
CA GLY A 595 -11.94 -4.28 -10.52
C GLY A 595 -13.39 -4.56 -10.92
N GLN A 596 -13.68 -4.73 -12.21
CA GLN A 596 -15.01 -5.14 -12.65
C GLN A 596 -15.43 -6.44 -11.96
N GLY A 597 -16.58 -6.42 -11.28
CA GLY A 597 -17.06 -7.56 -10.48
C GLY A 597 -17.38 -8.80 -11.31
N SER A 598 -17.61 -8.64 -12.61
CA SER A 598 -17.75 -9.73 -13.57
C SER A 598 -17.48 -9.27 -15.00
N PHE A 599 -17.34 -10.25 -15.89
CA PHE A 599 -17.46 -10.06 -17.34
C PHE A 599 -18.45 -11.08 -17.88
N LEU A 600 -19.12 -10.74 -18.99
CA LEU A 600 -19.83 -11.72 -19.80
C LEU A 600 -19.13 -11.85 -21.15
N ASN A 601 -18.96 -13.09 -21.60
CA ASN A 601 -18.43 -13.38 -22.92
C ASN A 601 -19.35 -14.30 -23.73
N ILE A 602 -19.37 -14.09 -25.04
CA ILE A 602 -19.93 -15.00 -26.06
C ILE A 602 -18.80 -15.46 -27.00
N GLU A 603 -17.61 -15.72 -26.44
CA GLU A 603 -16.41 -16.12 -27.17
C GLU A 603 -16.29 -17.65 -27.28
N LEU A 604 -16.02 -18.15 -28.49
CA LEU A 604 -15.90 -19.58 -28.74
C LEU A 604 -14.54 -20.15 -28.27
N ILE A 605 -14.23 -21.37 -28.71
CA ILE A 605 -12.89 -21.94 -28.60
C ILE A 605 -11.87 -21.14 -29.45
N SER A 606 -10.61 -21.54 -29.42
CA SER A 606 -9.55 -20.89 -30.19
C SER A 606 -9.86 -20.89 -31.69
N GLU A 607 -9.62 -19.75 -32.34
CA GLU A 607 -9.61 -19.64 -33.81
C GLU A 607 -8.31 -20.18 -34.41
N LYS A 608 -7.34 -20.58 -33.58
CA LYS A 608 -6.06 -21.17 -34.00
C LYS A 608 -6.15 -22.68 -34.03
N THR A 609 -5.49 -23.29 -35.01
CA THR A 609 -5.55 -24.73 -35.32
C THR A 609 -4.91 -25.60 -34.22
N ALA A 610 -5.24 -26.89 -34.22
CA ALA A 610 -4.57 -27.85 -33.35
C ALA A 610 -3.05 -27.90 -33.60
N ALA A 611 -2.63 -27.81 -34.86
CA ALA A 611 -1.21 -27.79 -35.24
C ALA A 611 -0.46 -26.61 -34.58
N TYR A 612 -1.05 -25.40 -34.62
CA TYR A 612 -0.49 -24.24 -33.93
C TYR A 612 -0.27 -24.52 -32.44
N TRP A 613 -1.29 -25.07 -31.76
CA TRP A 613 -1.21 -25.31 -30.32
C TRP A 613 -0.25 -26.44 -29.96
N CYS A 614 -0.23 -27.52 -30.72
CA CYS A 614 0.71 -28.62 -30.47
C CYS A 614 2.16 -28.14 -30.64
N GLN A 615 2.48 -27.42 -31.72
CA GLN A 615 3.81 -26.82 -31.87
C GLN A 615 4.14 -25.87 -30.71
N SER A 616 3.16 -25.05 -30.31
CA SER A 616 3.32 -24.08 -29.23
C SER A 616 3.55 -24.72 -27.86
N VAL A 617 2.89 -25.83 -27.56
CA VAL A 617 3.12 -26.58 -26.32
C VAL A 617 4.54 -27.13 -26.29
N ALA A 618 5.02 -27.72 -27.40
CA ALA A 618 6.38 -28.21 -27.51
C ALA A 618 7.42 -27.08 -27.30
N GLU A 619 7.19 -25.90 -27.89
CA GLU A 619 8.04 -24.72 -27.70
C GLU A 619 8.03 -24.23 -26.24
N LEU A 620 6.86 -24.15 -25.60
CA LEU A 620 6.72 -23.71 -24.22
C LEU A 620 7.41 -24.69 -23.25
N LYS A 621 7.26 -25.99 -23.46
CA LYS A 621 7.86 -27.01 -22.59
C LYS A 621 9.38 -27.11 -22.76
N ARG A 622 9.88 -26.88 -23.98
CA ARG A 622 11.32 -26.77 -24.23
C ARG A 622 11.92 -25.59 -23.47
N ASP A 623 11.26 -24.42 -23.52
CA ASP A 623 11.82 -23.18 -22.97
C ASP A 623 11.51 -23.01 -21.47
N PHE A 624 10.44 -23.61 -20.97
CA PHE A 624 9.98 -23.54 -19.58
C PHE A 624 9.68 -24.94 -19.01
N PRO A 625 10.70 -25.80 -18.84
CA PRO A 625 10.51 -27.20 -18.45
C PRO A 625 9.84 -27.36 -17.07
N ASN A 626 10.08 -26.41 -16.16
CA ASN A 626 9.54 -26.41 -14.80
C ASN A 626 8.13 -25.82 -14.69
N ASN A 627 7.64 -25.11 -15.72
CA ASN A 627 6.28 -24.57 -15.73
C ASN A 627 5.34 -25.61 -16.34
N VAL A 628 4.14 -25.73 -15.76
CA VAL A 628 3.17 -26.73 -16.20
C VAL A 628 2.33 -26.17 -17.36
N VAL A 629 2.25 -26.90 -18.47
CA VAL A 629 1.43 -26.58 -19.64
C VAL A 629 0.33 -27.62 -19.77
N ILE A 630 -0.93 -27.19 -19.62
CA ILE A 630 -2.09 -28.06 -19.74
C ILE A 630 -2.80 -27.76 -21.07
N ALA A 631 -2.88 -28.74 -21.96
CA ALA A 631 -3.56 -28.55 -23.25
C ALA A 631 -5.08 -28.67 -23.06
N SER A 632 -5.81 -27.57 -23.28
CA SER A 632 -7.27 -27.59 -23.27
C SER A 632 -7.80 -28.02 -24.64
N ILE A 633 -8.59 -29.09 -24.68
CA ILE A 633 -9.09 -29.69 -25.93
C ILE A 633 -10.61 -29.88 -25.89
N MET A 634 -11.23 -29.88 -27.08
CA MET A 634 -12.66 -30.13 -27.22
C MET A 634 -12.99 -30.75 -28.59
N CYS A 635 -13.86 -31.75 -28.58
CA CYS A 635 -14.43 -32.37 -29.77
C CYS A 635 -15.95 -32.57 -29.62
N SER A 636 -16.59 -32.98 -30.73
CA SER A 636 -17.94 -33.54 -30.69
C SER A 636 -17.99 -34.83 -29.88
N TYR A 637 -19.20 -35.32 -29.58
CA TYR A 637 -19.38 -36.63 -28.94
C TYR A 637 -19.07 -37.77 -29.92
N ASN A 638 -17.78 -37.91 -30.26
CA ASN A 638 -17.25 -38.90 -31.18
C ASN A 638 -15.94 -39.48 -30.61
N LYS A 639 -15.85 -40.80 -30.51
CA LYS A 639 -14.71 -41.49 -29.87
C LYS A 639 -13.41 -41.26 -30.65
N GLU A 640 -13.47 -41.36 -31.97
CA GLU A 640 -12.32 -41.24 -32.85
C GLU A 640 -11.70 -39.84 -32.74
N ASP A 641 -12.52 -38.79 -32.73
CA ASP A 641 -12.08 -37.41 -32.59
C ASP A 641 -11.36 -37.14 -31.27
N TRP A 642 -11.97 -37.56 -30.15
CA TRP A 642 -11.35 -37.45 -28.84
C TRP A 642 -10.04 -38.23 -28.77
N THR A 643 -9.97 -39.40 -29.42
CA THR A 643 -8.74 -40.21 -29.48
C THR A 643 -7.64 -39.47 -30.26
N ILE A 644 -7.96 -38.92 -31.43
CA ILE A 644 -6.99 -38.22 -32.30
C ILE A 644 -6.44 -36.99 -31.60
N ILE A 645 -7.31 -36.08 -31.11
CA ILE A 645 -6.84 -34.82 -30.52
C ILE A 645 -6.07 -35.04 -29.21
N THR A 646 -6.45 -36.08 -28.45
CA THR A 646 -5.77 -36.47 -27.20
C THR A 646 -4.34 -36.89 -27.48
N LYS A 647 -4.13 -37.75 -28.50
CA LYS A 647 -2.78 -38.17 -28.92
C LYS A 647 -1.96 -37.00 -29.44
N MET A 648 -2.54 -36.14 -30.28
CA MET A 648 -1.85 -34.95 -30.78
C MET A 648 -1.36 -34.04 -29.63
N ALA A 649 -2.22 -33.83 -28.63
CA ALA A 649 -1.88 -33.00 -27.48
C ALA A 649 -0.83 -33.67 -26.55
N GLU A 650 -0.91 -34.98 -26.32
CA GLU A 650 0.12 -35.72 -25.56
C GLU A 650 1.47 -35.74 -26.29
N GLU A 651 1.49 -36.03 -27.59
CA GLU A 651 2.69 -36.04 -28.44
C GLU A 651 3.38 -34.67 -28.51
N SER A 652 2.64 -33.58 -28.29
CA SER A 652 3.21 -32.23 -28.19
C SER A 652 4.06 -31.99 -26.94
N GLY A 653 4.00 -32.89 -25.96
CA GLY A 653 4.71 -32.79 -24.68
C GLY A 653 3.92 -32.06 -23.59
N ALA A 654 2.60 -31.91 -23.72
CA ALA A 654 1.77 -31.35 -22.65
C ALA A 654 1.93 -32.14 -21.34
N ASP A 655 2.00 -31.45 -20.19
CA ASP A 655 2.13 -32.13 -18.90
C ASP A 655 0.81 -32.80 -18.48
N ALA A 656 -0.31 -32.24 -18.92
CA ALA A 656 -1.65 -32.75 -18.69
C ALA A 656 -2.64 -32.23 -19.74
N LEU A 657 -3.86 -32.79 -19.77
CA LEU A 657 -4.96 -32.34 -20.61
C LEU A 657 -6.11 -31.75 -19.78
N GLU A 658 -6.82 -30.77 -20.33
CA GLU A 658 -8.10 -30.29 -19.79
C GLU A 658 -9.22 -30.48 -20.82
N LEU A 659 -10.19 -31.34 -20.50
CA LEU A 659 -11.33 -31.63 -21.38
C LEU A 659 -12.39 -30.55 -21.20
N ASN A 660 -12.58 -29.69 -22.20
CA ASN A 660 -13.59 -28.65 -22.12
C ASN A 660 -14.98 -29.22 -22.47
N LEU A 661 -15.69 -29.69 -21.44
CA LEU A 661 -17.05 -30.22 -21.57
C LEU A 661 -18.10 -29.16 -21.22
N SER A 662 -17.74 -27.87 -21.19
CA SER A 662 -18.50 -26.91 -20.38
C SER A 662 -18.79 -25.57 -21.02
N CYS A 663 -18.32 -25.32 -22.25
CA CYS A 663 -18.60 -24.07 -22.95
C CYS A 663 -20.12 -23.87 -23.11
N PRO A 664 -20.73 -22.81 -22.51
CA PRO A 664 -22.18 -22.69 -22.47
C PRO A 664 -22.81 -22.08 -23.74
N HIS A 665 -22.00 -21.67 -24.71
CA HIS A 665 -22.46 -20.87 -25.84
C HIS A 665 -21.80 -21.29 -27.16
N GLY A 666 -22.57 -21.23 -28.25
CA GLY A 666 -22.14 -21.51 -29.63
C GLY A 666 -21.71 -22.95 -29.94
N MET A 667 -21.63 -23.82 -28.93
CA MET A 667 -21.16 -25.20 -29.06
C MET A 667 -22.23 -26.26 -28.75
N GLY A 668 -23.24 -25.91 -27.95
CA GLY A 668 -24.34 -26.83 -27.62
C GLY A 668 -25.18 -27.24 -28.83
N GLU A 669 -25.38 -26.33 -29.78
CA GLU A 669 -26.09 -26.61 -31.04
C GLU A 669 -25.34 -27.62 -31.94
N ARG A 670 -24.03 -27.82 -31.70
CA ARG A 670 -23.20 -28.83 -32.36
C ARG A 670 -23.01 -30.11 -31.52
N GLY A 671 -23.75 -30.25 -30.42
CA GLY A 671 -23.62 -31.37 -29.48
C GLY A 671 -22.30 -31.38 -28.68
N MET A 672 -21.61 -30.23 -28.58
CA MET A 672 -20.33 -30.10 -27.87
C MET A 672 -20.44 -29.23 -26.62
N GLY A 673 -19.38 -29.19 -25.81
CA GLY A 673 -19.30 -28.33 -24.63
C GLY A 673 -20.42 -28.64 -23.64
N LEU A 674 -21.20 -27.62 -23.24
CA LEU A 674 -22.27 -27.75 -22.24
C LEU A 674 -23.27 -28.89 -22.55
N ALA A 675 -23.53 -29.18 -23.83
CA ALA A 675 -24.41 -30.29 -24.21
C ALA A 675 -23.90 -31.65 -23.70
N CYS A 676 -22.58 -31.84 -23.62
CA CYS A 676 -21.97 -33.03 -23.05
C CYS A 676 -21.82 -32.93 -21.52
N GLY A 677 -21.37 -31.78 -21.00
CA GLY A 677 -21.04 -31.62 -19.57
C GLY A 677 -22.22 -31.57 -18.60
N GLN A 678 -23.46 -31.56 -19.11
CA GLN A 678 -24.68 -31.65 -18.30
C GLN A 678 -25.17 -33.08 -18.11
N ASP A 679 -24.64 -34.04 -18.87
CA ASP A 679 -25.03 -35.46 -18.81
C ASP A 679 -23.89 -36.32 -18.23
N PRO A 680 -24.08 -36.92 -17.03
CA PRO A 680 -23.10 -37.82 -16.43
C PRO A 680 -22.66 -38.96 -17.37
N VAL A 681 -23.54 -39.51 -18.21
CA VAL A 681 -23.22 -40.62 -19.11
C VAL A 681 -22.22 -40.18 -20.17
N LEU A 682 -22.45 -39.04 -20.81
CA LEU A 682 -21.57 -38.51 -21.85
C LEU A 682 -20.20 -38.16 -21.25
N VAL A 683 -20.17 -37.51 -20.09
CA VAL A 683 -18.91 -37.18 -19.39
C VAL A 683 -18.11 -38.43 -19.06
N ARG A 684 -18.75 -39.47 -18.51
CA ARG A 684 -18.07 -40.74 -18.19
C ARG A 684 -17.46 -41.38 -19.44
N ASN A 685 -18.21 -41.42 -20.54
CA ASN A 685 -17.75 -42.04 -21.78
C ASN A 685 -16.59 -41.27 -22.42
N ILE A 686 -16.67 -39.94 -22.48
CA ILE A 686 -15.58 -39.11 -22.99
C ILE A 686 -14.31 -39.31 -22.16
N CYS A 687 -14.41 -39.27 -20.83
CA CYS A 687 -13.26 -39.51 -19.96
C CYS A 687 -12.66 -40.90 -20.19
N ARG A 688 -13.51 -41.93 -20.40
CA ARG A 688 -13.04 -43.28 -20.71
C ARG A 688 -12.27 -43.34 -22.03
N TRP A 689 -12.77 -42.68 -23.07
CA TRP A 689 -12.09 -42.63 -24.38
C TRP A 689 -10.74 -41.91 -24.29
N VAL A 690 -10.67 -40.80 -23.55
CA VAL A 690 -9.42 -40.06 -23.33
C VAL A 690 -8.44 -40.90 -22.52
N ARG A 691 -8.90 -41.56 -21.44
CA ARG A 691 -8.04 -42.44 -20.63
C ARG A 691 -7.47 -43.60 -21.43
N GLU A 692 -8.24 -44.17 -22.35
CA GLU A 692 -7.79 -45.20 -23.30
C GLU A 692 -6.75 -44.68 -24.30
N ALA A 693 -6.72 -43.36 -24.55
CA ALA A 693 -5.93 -42.74 -25.60
C ALA A 693 -4.61 -42.09 -25.14
N CYS A 694 -4.46 -41.70 -23.86
CA CYS A 694 -3.24 -41.12 -23.31
C CYS A 694 -2.82 -41.74 -21.97
N ASN A 695 -1.58 -41.48 -21.54
CA ASN A 695 -1.04 -41.85 -20.23
C ASN A 695 -0.81 -40.65 -19.31
N ILE A 696 -0.65 -39.44 -19.86
CA ILE A 696 -0.56 -38.22 -19.04
C ILE A 696 -1.85 -37.95 -18.25
N PRO A 697 -1.79 -37.21 -17.12
CA PRO A 697 -2.98 -36.85 -16.38
C PRO A 697 -3.97 -36.01 -17.19
N PHE A 698 -5.27 -36.19 -16.98
CA PHE A 698 -6.28 -35.30 -17.57
C PHE A 698 -7.41 -34.92 -16.61
N PHE A 699 -7.93 -33.72 -16.82
CA PHE A 699 -8.93 -33.10 -15.96
C PHE A 699 -10.20 -32.75 -16.76
N ALA A 700 -11.37 -33.19 -16.30
CA ALA A 700 -12.63 -32.78 -16.90
C ALA A 700 -13.04 -31.39 -16.38
N LYS A 701 -13.15 -30.39 -17.26
CA LYS A 701 -13.64 -29.06 -16.88
C LYS A 701 -15.15 -29.06 -16.81
N LEU A 702 -15.70 -28.77 -15.63
CA LEU A 702 -17.12 -28.90 -15.31
C LEU A 702 -17.87 -27.57 -15.43
N THR A 703 -19.13 -27.66 -15.82
CA THR A 703 -20.04 -26.53 -15.94
C THR A 703 -20.75 -26.33 -14.60
N PRO A 704 -20.91 -25.08 -14.12
CA PRO A 704 -21.75 -24.82 -12.96
C PRO A 704 -23.25 -24.85 -13.31
N ASN A 705 -23.61 -24.96 -14.60
CA ASN A 705 -24.97 -24.87 -15.11
C ASN A 705 -25.66 -26.25 -15.10
N VAL A 706 -25.60 -26.93 -13.95
CA VAL A 706 -26.19 -28.25 -13.71
C VAL A 706 -26.88 -28.26 -12.35
N THR A 707 -27.90 -29.11 -12.19
CA THR A 707 -28.60 -29.27 -10.92
C THR A 707 -27.64 -29.73 -9.81
N ASN A 708 -26.79 -30.72 -10.11
CA ASN A 708 -25.82 -31.26 -9.17
C ASN A 708 -24.47 -31.51 -9.84
N VAL A 709 -23.51 -30.62 -9.59
CA VAL A 709 -22.15 -30.72 -10.15
C VAL A 709 -21.38 -31.96 -9.62
N VAL A 710 -21.77 -32.48 -8.46
CA VAL A 710 -21.14 -33.67 -7.87
C VAL A 710 -21.37 -34.91 -8.74
N ASP A 711 -22.55 -35.05 -9.35
CA ASP A 711 -22.86 -36.23 -10.18
C ASP A 711 -22.00 -36.25 -11.44
N ILE A 712 -21.74 -35.07 -12.02
CA ILE A 712 -20.84 -34.91 -13.15
C ILE A 712 -19.39 -35.20 -12.74
N ALA A 713 -18.95 -34.70 -11.58
CA ALA A 713 -17.61 -34.96 -11.07
C ALA A 713 -17.38 -36.46 -10.79
N LYS A 714 -18.37 -37.15 -10.21
CA LYS A 714 -18.33 -38.61 -10.01
C LYS A 714 -18.23 -39.35 -11.34
N ALA A 715 -19.02 -38.94 -12.33
CA ALA A 715 -18.96 -39.54 -13.65
C ALA A 715 -17.61 -39.37 -14.35
N ALA A 716 -16.98 -38.19 -14.22
CA ALA A 716 -15.63 -37.97 -14.70
C ALA A 716 -14.61 -38.88 -14.00
N HIS A 717 -14.71 -38.99 -12.67
CA HIS A 717 -13.86 -39.88 -11.86
C HIS A 717 -14.03 -41.36 -12.26
N GLU A 718 -15.27 -41.84 -12.38
CA GLU A 718 -15.60 -43.21 -12.85
C GLU A 718 -15.15 -43.46 -14.30
N GLY A 719 -15.06 -42.41 -15.12
CA GLY A 719 -14.51 -42.46 -16.46
C GLY A 719 -12.98 -42.50 -16.52
N GLY A 720 -12.29 -42.38 -15.39
CA GLY A 720 -10.83 -42.43 -15.31
C GLY A 720 -10.13 -41.07 -15.39
N ALA A 721 -10.84 -39.96 -15.21
CA ALA A 721 -10.20 -38.66 -15.06
C ALA A 721 -9.36 -38.61 -13.78
N ASP A 722 -8.19 -37.97 -13.85
CA ASP A 722 -7.26 -37.82 -12.71
C ASP A 722 -7.68 -36.70 -11.77
N GLY A 723 -8.62 -35.85 -12.20
CA GLY A 723 -9.20 -34.76 -11.42
C GLY A 723 -10.25 -34.00 -12.22
N VAL A 724 -10.73 -32.89 -11.65
CA VAL A 724 -11.69 -32.00 -12.33
C VAL A 724 -11.29 -30.53 -12.20
N THR A 725 -11.65 -29.75 -13.21
CA THR A 725 -11.59 -28.29 -13.12
C THR A 725 -12.98 -27.75 -12.76
N ALA A 726 -13.10 -27.07 -11.62
CA ALA A 726 -14.37 -26.56 -11.08
C ALA A 726 -14.29 -25.03 -10.85
N THR A 727 -14.97 -24.18 -11.63
CA THR A 727 -15.86 -24.48 -12.76
C THR A 727 -15.63 -23.55 -13.96
N ASN A 728 -16.27 -23.87 -15.08
CA ASN A 728 -16.45 -22.93 -16.20
C ASN A 728 -17.42 -21.79 -15.82
N THR A 729 -17.74 -20.91 -16.77
CA THR A 729 -18.61 -19.75 -16.59
C THR A 729 -20.07 -20.10 -16.32
N VAL A 730 -20.78 -19.20 -15.63
CA VAL A 730 -22.23 -19.31 -15.37
C VAL A 730 -23.00 -18.73 -16.56
N SER A 731 -23.99 -19.45 -17.10
CA SER A 731 -24.79 -18.98 -18.22
C SER A 731 -25.66 -17.78 -17.82
N GLY A 732 -25.72 -16.75 -18.66
CA GLY A 732 -26.55 -15.57 -18.38
C GLY A 732 -26.65 -14.56 -19.51
N MET A 733 -27.37 -13.47 -19.23
CA MET A 733 -27.48 -12.28 -20.07
C MET A 733 -27.16 -11.06 -19.19
N MET A 734 -26.18 -10.25 -19.60
CA MET A 734 -25.63 -9.22 -18.70
C MET A 734 -26.55 -8.00 -18.57
N GLY A 735 -27.32 -7.69 -19.61
CA GLY A 735 -28.31 -6.64 -19.56
C GLY A 735 -28.83 -6.23 -20.94
N LEU A 736 -29.95 -5.52 -20.90
CA LEU A 736 -30.54 -4.83 -22.04
C LEU A 736 -30.44 -3.32 -21.80
N LYS A 737 -30.36 -2.56 -22.89
CA LYS A 737 -30.50 -1.10 -22.87
C LYS A 737 -31.98 -0.72 -22.68
N ALA A 738 -32.22 0.58 -22.45
CA ALA A 738 -33.58 1.11 -22.29
C ALA A 738 -34.47 0.91 -23.52
N ASP A 739 -33.89 0.79 -24.72
CA ASP A 739 -34.60 0.47 -25.98
C ASP A 739 -34.86 -1.03 -26.17
N GLY A 740 -34.51 -1.87 -25.20
CA GLY A 740 -34.62 -3.33 -25.27
C GLY A 740 -33.48 -4.03 -26.00
N SER A 741 -32.55 -3.30 -26.63
CA SER A 741 -31.43 -3.93 -27.33
C SER A 741 -30.38 -4.48 -26.35
N PRO A 742 -29.76 -5.65 -26.64
CA PRO A 742 -28.81 -6.28 -25.73
C PRO A 742 -27.42 -5.63 -25.76
N TRP A 743 -26.63 -5.92 -24.73
CA TRP A 743 -25.18 -5.70 -24.74
C TRP A 743 -24.44 -6.95 -24.24
N PRO A 744 -23.64 -7.63 -25.09
CA PRO A 744 -23.25 -7.25 -26.45
C PRO A 744 -24.39 -7.40 -27.47
N GLY A 745 -24.46 -6.46 -28.43
CA GLY A 745 -25.35 -6.52 -29.59
C GLY A 745 -24.55 -6.63 -30.88
N VAL A 746 -24.70 -7.74 -31.59
CA VAL A 746 -23.91 -8.15 -32.77
C VAL A 746 -24.65 -7.85 -34.08
N GLY A 747 -23.92 -7.27 -35.03
CA GLY A 747 -24.42 -6.93 -36.37
C GLY A 747 -25.50 -5.85 -36.39
N MET A 748 -26.04 -5.56 -37.59
CA MET A 748 -27.07 -4.52 -37.77
C MET A 748 -28.35 -4.80 -36.99
N GLY A 749 -28.70 -6.07 -36.82
CA GLY A 749 -29.86 -6.49 -36.03
C GLY A 749 -29.65 -6.44 -34.51
N LYS A 750 -28.47 -6.01 -34.02
CA LYS A 750 -28.10 -5.95 -32.59
C LYS A 750 -28.43 -7.25 -31.83
N ARG A 751 -28.20 -8.41 -32.44
CA ARG A 751 -28.59 -9.71 -31.88
C ARG A 751 -27.63 -10.13 -30.76
N THR A 752 -28.08 -10.99 -29.86
CA THR A 752 -27.23 -11.60 -28.84
C THR A 752 -27.63 -13.06 -28.60
N THR A 753 -26.81 -13.76 -27.83
CA THR A 753 -27.13 -15.08 -27.27
C THR A 753 -26.75 -15.08 -25.79
N TYR A 754 -27.12 -16.13 -25.05
CA TYR A 754 -26.64 -16.29 -23.68
C TYR A 754 -25.11 -16.46 -23.68
N GLY A 755 -24.45 -15.75 -22.77
CA GLY A 755 -23.00 -15.79 -22.61
C GLY A 755 -22.58 -16.41 -21.28
N GLY A 756 -21.27 -16.60 -21.14
CA GLY A 756 -20.64 -17.03 -19.91
C GLY A 756 -20.26 -15.85 -19.01
N VAL A 757 -20.87 -15.77 -17.83
CA VAL A 757 -20.48 -14.86 -16.74
C VAL A 757 -19.27 -15.42 -16.00
N SER A 758 -18.27 -14.57 -15.81
CA SER A 758 -17.00 -14.85 -15.11
C SER A 758 -16.72 -13.79 -14.04
N GLY A 759 -15.63 -13.95 -13.29
CA GLY A 759 -15.20 -12.99 -12.28
C GLY A 759 -15.81 -13.21 -10.90
N ASN A 760 -15.64 -12.23 -10.01
CA ASN A 760 -15.97 -12.34 -8.59
C ASN A 760 -17.45 -12.61 -8.33
N ALA A 761 -18.34 -12.16 -9.21
CA ALA A 761 -19.78 -12.41 -9.09
C ALA A 761 -20.12 -13.92 -9.06
N ILE A 762 -19.30 -14.77 -9.67
CA ILE A 762 -19.53 -16.24 -9.69
C ILE A 762 -18.71 -16.99 -8.63
N ARG A 763 -17.85 -16.31 -7.86
CA ARG A 763 -17.02 -16.95 -6.82
C ARG A 763 -17.83 -17.79 -5.82
N PRO A 764 -18.99 -17.33 -5.31
CA PRO A 764 -19.79 -18.15 -4.39
C PRO A 764 -20.26 -19.48 -5.00
N ILE A 765 -20.57 -19.48 -6.30
CA ILE A 765 -20.98 -20.68 -7.05
C ILE A 765 -19.80 -21.63 -7.20
N ALA A 766 -18.62 -21.12 -7.57
CA ALA A 766 -17.40 -21.90 -7.70
C ALA A 766 -16.94 -22.49 -6.36
N LEU A 767 -16.93 -21.70 -5.27
CA LEU A 767 -16.60 -22.18 -3.91
C LEU A 767 -17.54 -23.31 -3.47
N LYS A 768 -18.85 -23.16 -3.72
CA LYS A 768 -19.82 -24.23 -3.45
C LYS A 768 -19.48 -25.49 -4.25
N ALA A 769 -19.19 -25.37 -5.54
CA ALA A 769 -18.89 -26.50 -6.40
C ALA A 769 -17.61 -27.24 -5.94
N VAL A 770 -16.51 -26.51 -5.76
CA VAL A 770 -15.23 -27.06 -5.24
C VAL A 770 -15.45 -27.76 -3.90
N SER A 771 -16.16 -27.09 -2.98
CA SER A 771 -16.42 -27.65 -1.67
C SER A 771 -17.30 -28.90 -1.72
N ALA A 772 -18.34 -28.92 -2.55
CA ALA A 772 -19.22 -30.07 -2.68
C ALA A 772 -18.49 -31.27 -3.28
N ILE A 773 -17.69 -31.06 -4.34
CA ILE A 773 -16.92 -32.10 -5.01
C ILE A 773 -15.89 -32.70 -4.05
N ALA A 774 -15.07 -31.87 -3.40
CA ALA A 774 -14.07 -32.35 -2.45
C ALA A 774 -14.70 -33.06 -1.23
N LYS A 775 -15.99 -32.81 -0.92
CA LYS A 775 -16.71 -33.55 0.14
C LYS A 775 -17.17 -34.91 -0.36
N ALA A 776 -17.65 -34.98 -1.58
CA ALA A 776 -18.22 -36.19 -2.15
C ALA A 776 -17.15 -37.18 -2.64
N ILE A 777 -15.98 -36.70 -3.06
CA ILE A 777 -14.89 -37.52 -3.60
C ILE A 777 -13.57 -37.10 -2.92
N PRO A 778 -13.33 -37.50 -1.64
CA PRO A 778 -12.15 -37.09 -0.89
C PRO A 778 -10.85 -37.50 -1.59
N GLY A 779 -9.88 -36.57 -1.65
CA GLY A 779 -8.59 -36.80 -2.29
C GLY A 779 -8.59 -36.70 -3.81
N PHE A 780 -9.76 -36.53 -4.45
CA PHE A 780 -9.85 -36.30 -5.89
C PHE A 780 -9.35 -34.88 -6.24
N PRO A 781 -8.31 -34.74 -7.08
CA PRO A 781 -7.74 -33.45 -7.43
C PRO A 781 -8.73 -32.47 -8.05
N ILE A 782 -8.69 -31.22 -7.58
CA ILE A 782 -9.53 -30.13 -8.09
C ILE A 782 -8.67 -28.93 -8.49
N LEU A 783 -8.83 -28.50 -9.74
CA LEU A 783 -8.31 -27.23 -10.25
C LEU A 783 -9.44 -26.20 -10.13
N ALA A 784 -9.32 -25.24 -9.22
CA ALA A 784 -10.38 -24.25 -9.00
C ALA A 784 -10.34 -23.13 -10.05
N THR A 785 -11.50 -22.69 -10.52
CA THR A 785 -11.68 -21.46 -11.31
C THR A 785 -13.03 -20.83 -10.98
N GLY A 786 -13.04 -19.50 -10.85
CA GLY A 786 -14.26 -18.73 -10.62
C GLY A 786 -14.03 -17.58 -9.66
N GLY A 787 -13.62 -16.44 -10.19
CA GLY A 787 -13.44 -15.22 -9.39
C GLY A 787 -12.27 -15.28 -8.39
N ILE A 788 -11.21 -16.04 -8.68
CA ILE A 788 -9.95 -15.94 -7.94
C ILE A 788 -9.23 -14.67 -8.43
N ASP A 789 -8.94 -13.76 -7.50
CA ASP A 789 -8.36 -12.45 -7.82
C ASP A 789 -7.29 -11.98 -6.82
N SER A 790 -6.95 -12.79 -5.82
CA SER A 790 -5.94 -12.50 -4.80
C SER A 790 -5.41 -13.77 -4.15
N ALA A 791 -4.33 -13.65 -3.38
CA ALA A 791 -3.85 -14.72 -2.53
C ALA A 791 -4.87 -15.15 -1.46
N GLU A 792 -5.59 -14.19 -0.86
CA GLU A 792 -6.63 -14.46 0.14
C GLU A 792 -7.74 -15.33 -0.46
N THR A 793 -8.20 -14.98 -1.66
CA THR A 793 -9.28 -15.72 -2.34
C THR A 793 -8.79 -17.06 -2.87
N GLY A 794 -7.56 -17.13 -3.36
CA GLY A 794 -6.88 -18.39 -3.66
C GLY A 794 -6.83 -19.33 -2.46
N LEU A 795 -6.44 -18.82 -1.29
CA LEU A 795 -6.40 -19.59 -0.05
C LEU A 795 -7.78 -20.12 0.37
N GLN A 796 -8.87 -19.37 0.11
CA GLN A 796 -10.24 -19.87 0.33
C GLN A 796 -10.54 -21.12 -0.51
N PHE A 797 -10.11 -21.15 -1.77
CA PHE A 797 -10.28 -22.33 -2.63
C PHE A 797 -9.40 -23.51 -2.20
N LEU A 798 -8.17 -23.25 -1.77
CA LEU A 798 -7.30 -24.28 -1.20
C LEU A 798 -7.95 -24.92 0.05
N HIS A 799 -8.48 -24.11 0.97
CA HIS A 799 -9.25 -24.60 2.12
C HIS A 799 -10.55 -25.31 1.71
N ALA A 800 -11.18 -24.91 0.61
CA ALA A 800 -12.38 -25.57 0.09
C ALA A 800 -12.08 -26.95 -0.50
N GLY A 801 -10.81 -27.27 -0.78
CA GLY A 801 -10.36 -28.58 -1.27
C GLY A 801 -9.71 -28.56 -2.66
N ALA A 802 -9.46 -27.39 -3.23
CA ALA A 802 -8.67 -27.28 -4.46
C ALA A 802 -7.17 -27.48 -4.20
N SER A 803 -6.45 -27.94 -5.22
CA SER A 803 -5.00 -28.09 -5.19
C SER A 803 -4.27 -26.96 -5.93
N VAL A 804 -4.84 -26.50 -7.04
CA VAL A 804 -4.33 -25.38 -7.84
C VAL A 804 -5.47 -24.45 -8.30
N LEU A 805 -5.11 -23.27 -8.76
CA LEU A 805 -5.95 -22.08 -8.87
C LEU A 805 -5.79 -21.45 -10.25
N GLN A 806 -6.82 -21.60 -11.09
CA GLN A 806 -6.89 -21.01 -12.42
C GLN A 806 -7.50 -19.60 -12.38
N VAL A 807 -6.87 -18.66 -13.08
CA VAL A 807 -7.23 -17.23 -13.10
C VAL A 807 -7.52 -16.75 -14.54
N CYS A 808 -8.56 -15.93 -14.70
CA CYS A 808 -8.91 -15.28 -15.96
C CYS A 808 -9.27 -13.81 -15.74
N SER A 809 -10.42 -13.55 -15.12
CA SER A 809 -11.02 -12.22 -15.05
C SER A 809 -10.18 -11.20 -14.28
N ALA A 810 -9.36 -11.65 -13.31
CA ALA A 810 -8.44 -10.77 -12.60
C ALA A 810 -7.32 -10.25 -13.52
N VAL A 811 -6.79 -11.10 -14.41
CA VAL A 811 -5.83 -10.69 -15.46
C VAL A 811 -6.51 -9.80 -16.49
N GLN A 812 -7.78 -10.05 -16.86
CA GLN A 812 -8.52 -9.15 -17.74
C GLN A 812 -8.78 -7.76 -17.12
N ASN A 813 -8.96 -7.69 -15.81
CA ASN A 813 -9.07 -6.44 -15.06
C ASN A 813 -7.73 -5.71 -14.91
N GLN A 814 -6.61 -6.40 -15.14
CA GLN A 814 -5.27 -5.92 -14.86
C GLN A 814 -4.29 -6.42 -15.94
N ASP A 815 -3.29 -7.22 -15.56
CA ASP A 815 -2.25 -7.75 -16.44
C ASP A 815 -1.54 -8.93 -15.75
N PHE A 816 -0.50 -9.50 -16.38
CA PHE A 816 0.17 -10.70 -15.88
C PHE A 816 0.97 -10.51 -14.59
N THR A 817 1.32 -9.27 -14.20
CA THR A 817 2.15 -8.99 -13.01
C THR A 817 1.45 -9.33 -11.69
N VAL A 818 0.13 -9.51 -11.69
CA VAL A 818 -0.65 -9.91 -10.49
C VAL A 818 -0.17 -11.23 -9.87
N ILE A 819 0.58 -12.05 -10.61
CA ILE A 819 1.18 -13.27 -10.07
C ILE A 819 2.18 -13.01 -8.95
N GLU A 820 2.96 -11.93 -9.01
CA GLU A 820 3.89 -11.59 -7.94
C GLU A 820 3.11 -11.30 -6.66
N ASP A 821 2.03 -10.52 -6.78
CA ASP A 821 1.10 -10.25 -5.68
C ASP A 821 0.51 -11.54 -5.09
N TYR A 822 0.09 -12.49 -5.94
CA TYR A 822 -0.52 -13.73 -5.49
C TYR A 822 0.47 -14.64 -4.77
N CYS A 823 1.68 -14.78 -5.31
CA CYS A 823 2.74 -15.57 -4.71
C CYS A 823 3.17 -14.98 -3.36
N VAL A 824 3.51 -13.70 -3.33
CA VAL A 824 3.97 -13.00 -2.11
C VAL A 824 2.85 -12.98 -1.05
N GLY A 825 1.61 -12.74 -1.47
CA GLY A 825 0.46 -12.75 -0.57
C GLY A 825 0.19 -14.12 0.03
N LEU A 826 0.36 -15.20 -0.75
CA LEU A 826 0.17 -16.56 -0.25
C LEU A 826 1.28 -16.93 0.74
N LYS A 827 2.54 -16.62 0.41
CA LYS A 827 3.68 -16.78 1.32
C LYS A 827 3.43 -16.09 2.66
N ALA A 828 2.97 -14.85 2.64
CA ALA A 828 2.65 -14.09 3.85
C ALA A 828 1.52 -14.75 4.67
N LEU A 829 0.42 -15.16 4.01
CA LEU A 829 -0.70 -15.83 4.69
C LEU A 829 -0.28 -17.15 5.36
N LEU A 830 0.64 -17.90 4.75
CA LEU A 830 1.21 -19.11 5.34
C LEU A 830 2.16 -18.78 6.49
N TYR A 831 3.07 -17.83 6.30
CA TYR A 831 4.04 -17.42 7.31
C TYR A 831 3.38 -16.90 8.57
N LEU A 832 2.35 -16.04 8.46
CA LEU A 832 1.68 -15.44 9.62
C LEU A 832 0.98 -16.49 10.50
N LYS A 833 0.57 -17.65 9.94
CA LYS A 833 0.04 -18.78 10.74
C LYS A 833 1.07 -19.36 11.71
N SER A 834 2.36 -19.11 11.48
CA SER A 834 3.45 -19.55 12.36
C SER A 834 3.79 -18.58 13.50
N LEU A 835 3.32 -17.32 13.43
CA LEU A 835 3.72 -16.24 14.35
C LEU A 835 2.80 -16.07 15.57
N GLU A 836 1.74 -16.88 15.70
CA GLU A 836 0.74 -16.77 16.80
C GLU A 836 0.17 -15.35 16.98
N LEU A 837 0.00 -14.60 15.89
CA LEU A 837 -0.60 -13.26 15.94
C LEU A 837 -2.07 -13.37 16.38
N LYS A 838 -2.39 -12.72 17.50
CA LYS A 838 -3.70 -12.83 18.15
C LYS A 838 -4.74 -11.99 17.42
N ASP A 839 -5.88 -12.61 17.08
CA ASP A 839 -7.06 -11.98 16.48
C ASP A 839 -6.83 -11.29 15.12
N TRP A 840 -5.77 -11.68 14.39
CA TRP A 840 -5.58 -11.28 12.99
C TRP A 840 -6.42 -12.17 12.05
N ASP A 841 -6.98 -11.57 11.00
CA ASP A 841 -7.63 -12.28 9.91
C ASP A 841 -6.74 -12.24 8.66
N GLY A 842 -5.94 -13.29 8.47
CA GLY A 842 -4.91 -13.31 7.44
C GLY A 842 -3.86 -12.22 7.69
N GLN A 843 -3.79 -11.25 6.78
CA GLN A 843 -2.89 -10.09 6.92
C GLN A 843 -3.56 -8.88 7.61
N SER A 844 -4.86 -8.94 7.88
CA SER A 844 -5.61 -7.85 8.51
C SER A 844 -5.42 -7.86 10.03
N PRO A 845 -4.84 -6.80 10.63
CA PRO A 845 -4.78 -6.68 12.09
C PRO A 845 -6.17 -6.52 12.70
N PRO A 846 -6.35 -6.83 14.00
CA PRO A 846 -7.63 -6.65 14.68
C PRO A 846 -8.12 -5.21 14.55
N THR A 847 -9.37 -5.04 14.11
CA THR A 847 -9.93 -3.70 13.89
C THR A 847 -10.13 -2.95 15.20
N GLU A 848 -9.25 -2.01 15.48
CA GLU A 848 -9.39 -1.13 16.63
C GLU A 848 -10.54 -0.11 16.47
N ARG A 849 -11.06 0.40 17.60
CA ARG A 849 -12.06 1.47 17.56
C ARG A 849 -11.43 2.76 17.03
N HIS A 850 -11.73 3.09 15.80
CA HIS A 850 -11.17 4.26 15.13
C HIS A 850 -12.25 5.24 14.63
N GLN A 851 -11.81 6.42 14.20
CA GLN A 851 -12.63 7.39 13.47
C GLN A 851 -11.77 8.01 12.36
N LYS A 852 -12.22 7.90 11.11
CA LYS A 852 -11.40 8.30 9.94
C LYS A 852 -9.99 7.66 9.94
N GLY A 853 -9.89 6.38 10.30
CA GLY A 853 -8.59 5.70 10.43
C GLY A 853 -7.83 5.93 11.72
N LYS A 854 -8.13 7.00 12.47
CA LYS A 854 -7.37 7.37 13.67
C LYS A 854 -7.92 6.70 14.94
N PRO A 855 -7.07 6.13 15.80
CA PRO A 855 -7.51 5.50 17.05
C PRO A 855 -8.33 6.45 17.93
N ARG A 856 -9.35 5.91 18.62
CA ARG A 856 -10.10 6.69 19.62
C ARG A 856 -9.45 6.59 20.99
N HIS A 857 -9.33 7.73 21.68
CA HIS A 857 -9.06 7.79 23.13
C HIS A 857 -9.96 6.83 23.91
N LYS A 858 -9.37 6.00 24.77
CA LYS A 858 -10.09 5.03 25.61
C LYS A 858 -11.01 5.78 26.60
N SER A 859 -12.23 5.29 26.82
CA SER A 859 -13.23 5.99 27.65
C SER A 859 -12.87 6.02 29.14
N SER A 860 -11.99 5.15 29.61
CA SER A 860 -11.52 5.09 30.99
C SER A 860 -10.44 6.14 31.32
N THR A 861 -9.75 6.68 30.32
CA THR A 861 -8.62 7.62 30.52
C THR A 861 -9.03 9.09 30.42
N VAL A 862 -10.21 9.40 29.85
CA VAL A 862 -10.76 10.75 29.82
C VAL A 862 -11.88 10.85 30.86
N PRO A 863 -11.64 11.36 32.08
CA PRO A 863 -12.67 11.50 33.10
C PRO A 863 -13.67 12.58 32.69
N ILE A 864 -14.88 12.17 32.28
CA ILE A 864 -15.98 13.08 31.96
C ILE A 864 -16.91 13.10 33.18
N GLN A 865 -16.76 14.08 34.07
CA GLN A 865 -17.77 14.38 35.09
C GLN A 865 -18.96 15.07 34.43
N PHE A 866 -20.15 14.47 34.40
CA PHE A 866 -21.43 15.21 34.41
C PHE A 866 -22.60 14.38 34.94
N SER A 867 -23.51 15.10 35.60
CA SER A 867 -24.77 14.74 36.28
C SER A 867 -25.90 14.21 35.38
N CYS A 868 -25.59 13.58 34.26
CA CYS A 868 -26.59 12.94 33.39
C CYS A 868 -26.42 11.42 33.48
N ASN A 869 -27.39 10.77 34.11
CA ASN A 869 -27.43 9.34 34.45
C ASN A 869 -27.61 8.45 33.20
N ILE A 870 -26.75 8.58 32.19
CA ILE A 870 -26.78 7.77 30.96
C ILE A 870 -25.35 7.45 30.53
N ALA A 871 -24.74 6.49 31.22
CA ALA A 871 -23.35 6.04 31.00
C ALA A 871 -23.12 5.24 29.70
N SER A 872 -24.08 5.14 28.78
CA SER A 872 -24.04 4.09 27.72
C SER A 872 -24.49 4.48 26.30
N LYS A 873 -24.78 5.75 25.98
CA LYS A 873 -25.21 6.16 24.62
C LYS A 873 -24.42 7.33 24.03
N TRP A 874 -23.11 7.14 23.85
CA TRP A 874 -22.34 8.00 22.94
C TRP A 874 -22.49 7.54 21.49
N PHE A 875 -23.62 7.85 20.85
CA PHE A 875 -23.71 7.81 19.39
C PHE A 875 -22.86 8.97 18.84
N MET A 876 -21.63 8.66 18.43
CA MET A 876 -20.57 9.63 18.11
C MET A 876 -20.80 10.43 16.81
N PHE A 877 -22.07 10.65 16.42
CA PHE A 877 -22.37 11.11 15.07
C PHE A 877 -23.54 12.08 14.92
N TRP A 878 -24.16 12.64 15.93
CA TRP A 878 -25.39 13.41 15.63
C TRP A 878 -25.37 14.89 16.03
N VAL A 879 -24.43 15.37 16.87
CA VAL A 879 -24.54 16.75 17.41
C VAL A 879 -23.21 17.51 17.54
N CYS A 880 -23.11 18.75 17.03
CA CYS A 880 -21.98 19.68 17.20
C CYS A 880 -21.62 19.93 18.67
N VAL A 881 -22.63 20.03 19.54
CA VAL A 881 -22.46 20.16 20.99
C VAL A 881 -21.61 19.01 21.56
N CYS A 882 -21.84 17.77 21.10
CA CYS A 882 -21.06 16.61 21.53
C CYS A 882 -19.61 16.66 21.02
N VAL A 883 -19.38 17.19 19.81
CA VAL A 883 -18.01 17.35 19.26
C VAL A 883 -17.24 18.41 20.06
N CYS A 884 -17.86 19.54 20.36
CA CYS A 884 -17.25 20.60 21.18
C CYS A 884 -16.94 20.12 22.61
N GLN A 885 -17.87 19.38 23.24
CA GLN A 885 -17.64 18.77 24.55
C GLN A 885 -16.48 17.76 24.51
N LYS A 886 -16.42 16.91 23.47
CA LYS A 886 -15.32 15.96 23.29
C LYS A 886 -13.97 16.67 23.14
N LYS A 887 -13.89 17.75 22.35
CA LYS A 887 -12.65 18.55 22.23
C LYS A 887 -12.21 19.12 23.58
N LYS A 888 -13.15 19.67 24.38
CA LYS A 888 -12.86 20.16 25.73
C LYS A 888 -12.38 19.06 26.69
N ALA A 889 -12.96 17.86 26.60
CA ALA A 889 -12.55 16.73 27.43
C ALA A 889 -11.14 16.24 27.08
N ILE A 890 -10.80 16.18 25.78
CA ILE A 890 -9.45 15.84 25.31
C ILE A 890 -8.45 16.90 25.77
N ASP A 891 -8.76 18.18 25.62
CA ASP A 891 -7.93 19.29 26.12
C ASP A 891 -7.66 19.16 27.63
N GLY A 892 -8.70 18.94 28.43
CA GLY A 892 -8.56 18.69 29.87
C GLY A 892 -7.67 17.49 30.19
N TYR A 893 -7.77 16.40 29.41
CA TYR A 893 -6.95 15.22 29.56
C TYR A 893 -5.48 15.45 29.18
N LYS A 894 -5.19 16.11 28.04
CA LYS A 894 -3.83 16.44 27.62
C LYS A 894 -3.14 17.37 28.62
N LYS A 895 -3.90 18.29 29.23
CA LYS A 895 -3.42 19.12 30.34
C LYS A 895 -3.05 18.30 31.58
N GLN A 896 -3.91 17.36 31.99
CA GLN A 896 -3.61 16.46 33.12
C GLN A 896 -2.35 15.63 32.88
N LEU A 897 -2.14 15.13 31.66
CA LEU A 897 -0.95 14.40 31.28
C LEU A 897 0.31 15.27 31.41
N ARG A 898 0.26 16.50 30.88
CA ARG A 898 1.35 17.48 31.01
C ARG A 898 1.68 17.75 32.48
N ASP A 899 0.67 18.05 33.29
CA ASP A 899 0.84 18.39 34.72
C ASP A 899 1.41 17.19 35.51
N ALA A 900 1.19 15.95 35.04
CA ALA A 900 1.77 14.74 35.60
C ALA A 900 3.16 14.38 35.03
N GLY A 901 3.71 15.17 34.10
CA GLY A 901 4.95 14.84 33.39
C GLY A 901 4.84 13.57 32.52
N LYS A 902 3.64 13.25 32.04
CA LYS A 902 3.33 12.08 31.21
C LYS A 902 2.89 12.51 29.81
N THR A 903 3.07 11.64 28.83
CA THR A 903 2.45 11.79 27.50
C THR A 903 1.51 10.62 27.22
N ASP A 904 0.52 10.85 26.36
CA ASP A 904 -0.52 9.88 25.95
C ASP A 904 0.01 8.82 24.97
N GLU A 905 1.27 8.93 24.58
CA GLU A 905 1.90 7.94 23.72
C GLU A 905 1.91 6.61 24.45
N MET A 906 1.19 5.64 23.90
CA MET A 906 1.33 4.25 24.30
C MET A 906 2.79 3.85 24.06
N GLU A 907 3.41 3.19 25.04
CA GLU A 907 4.57 2.36 24.74
C GLU A 907 4.10 1.27 23.77
N THR A 908 4.26 1.53 22.47
CA THR A 908 4.18 0.51 21.45
C THR A 908 5.48 -0.28 21.54
N ASN A 909 5.56 -1.15 22.55
CA ASN A 909 6.48 -2.28 22.52
C ASN A 909 6.01 -3.21 21.39
N ILE A 910 6.22 -2.82 20.14
CA ILE A 910 6.15 -3.72 18.99
C ILE A 910 7.29 -4.69 19.20
N THR A 911 6.99 -5.75 19.96
CA THR A 911 7.94 -6.81 20.24
C THR A 911 8.19 -7.49 18.90
N ARG A 912 9.38 -7.29 18.32
CA ARG A 912 9.76 -7.99 17.10
C ARG A 912 9.62 -9.49 17.34
N VAL A 913 8.74 -10.14 16.59
CA VAL A 913 8.49 -11.58 16.72
C VAL A 913 9.57 -12.24 15.88
N GLY A 914 10.78 -12.32 16.44
CA GLY A 914 12.02 -12.57 15.69
C GLY A 914 12.09 -13.91 14.93
N THR A 915 11.20 -14.87 15.20
CA THR A 915 11.20 -16.18 14.54
C THR A 915 9.82 -16.84 14.56
N ALA A 916 9.52 -17.64 13.53
CA ALA A 916 8.38 -18.56 13.50
C ALA A 916 8.36 -19.45 14.75
N LYS A 917 7.22 -19.52 15.45
CA LYS A 917 7.07 -20.38 16.65
C LYS A 917 6.65 -21.80 16.33
N ARG A 918 6.20 -22.04 15.10
CA ARG A 918 5.75 -23.33 14.56
C ARG A 918 6.23 -23.48 13.12
N PRO A 919 6.32 -24.70 12.56
CA PRO A 919 6.61 -24.87 11.15
C PRO A 919 5.60 -24.12 10.27
N VAL A 920 6.09 -23.44 9.24
CA VAL A 920 5.23 -22.77 8.25
C VAL A 920 4.44 -23.84 7.49
N PRO A 921 3.10 -23.75 7.40
CA PRO A 921 2.31 -24.75 6.69
C PRO A 921 2.62 -24.76 5.18
N ALA A 922 2.87 -25.94 4.61
CA ALA A 922 2.92 -26.12 3.16
C ALA A 922 1.49 -26.14 2.56
N VAL A 923 1.37 -25.80 1.27
CA VAL A 923 0.08 -25.78 0.54
C VAL A 923 -0.68 -27.11 0.68
N LYS A 924 0.02 -28.25 0.56
CA LYS A 924 -0.54 -29.60 0.74
C LYS A 924 -1.31 -29.79 2.05
N VAL A 925 -0.85 -29.19 3.15
CA VAL A 925 -1.44 -29.38 4.49
C VAL A 925 -2.80 -28.69 4.59
N LEU A 926 -3.00 -27.60 3.85
CA LEU A 926 -4.24 -26.83 3.83
C LEU A 926 -5.36 -27.54 3.08
N CYS A 927 -5.04 -28.21 1.97
CA CYS A 927 -5.99 -29.02 1.20
C CYS A 927 -6.61 -30.16 2.05
N ALA A 928 -5.88 -30.63 3.07
CA ALA A 928 -6.28 -31.72 3.95
C ALA A 928 -7.00 -31.28 5.26
N HIS A 929 -6.87 -30.00 5.67
CA HIS A 929 -7.43 -29.48 6.92
C HIS A 929 -8.93 -29.16 6.78
N ARG A 930 -9.74 -30.22 6.80
CA ARG A 930 -11.18 -30.16 6.54
C ARG A 930 -11.94 -31.01 7.54
N ARG A 931 -12.12 -30.54 8.79
CA ARG A 931 -12.80 -31.37 9.80
C ARG A 931 -13.83 -30.75 10.74
N THR A 932 -14.10 -29.44 10.82
CA THR A 932 -14.94 -28.95 11.95
C THR A 932 -16.13 -28.02 11.68
N HIS A 933 -16.25 -27.30 10.55
CA HIS A 933 -17.24 -26.20 10.47
C HIS A 933 -18.23 -26.20 9.28
N GLN A 934 -18.14 -27.15 8.34
CA GLN A 934 -19.06 -27.16 7.19
C GLN A 934 -20.44 -27.77 7.45
N ASP A 935 -20.71 -28.25 8.66
CA ASP A 935 -22.04 -28.74 9.06
C ASP A 935 -23.00 -27.61 9.49
N LEU A 936 -22.67 -26.35 9.21
CA LEU A 936 -23.53 -25.18 9.50
C LEU A 936 -24.91 -25.21 8.80
N CYS A 937 -25.08 -25.99 7.73
CA CYS A 937 -26.42 -26.22 7.16
C CYS A 937 -27.37 -26.98 8.11
N PHE A 938 -26.86 -27.70 9.12
CA PHE A 938 -27.69 -28.36 10.14
C PHE A 938 -28.24 -27.39 11.20
N LEU A 939 -27.62 -26.21 11.40
CA LEU A 939 -28.07 -25.24 12.39
C LEU A 939 -29.37 -24.52 11.98
N LEU A 940 -29.59 -24.30 10.68
CA LEU A 940 -30.83 -23.69 10.19
C LEU A 940 -32.01 -24.67 10.20
N TRP A 941 -31.77 -25.97 9.97
CA TRP A 941 -32.85 -26.95 9.99
C TRP A 941 -33.36 -27.22 11.41
N HIS A 942 -32.47 -27.21 12.42
CA HIS A 942 -32.89 -27.28 13.82
C HIS A 942 -33.62 -26.02 14.32
N MET A 943 -33.38 -24.85 13.75
CA MET A 943 -34.15 -23.64 14.09
C MET A 943 -35.58 -23.64 13.50
N PHE A 944 -35.85 -24.45 12.48
CA PHE A 944 -37.20 -24.59 11.90
C PHE A 944 -37.98 -25.82 12.39
N SER A 945 -37.32 -26.81 13.02
CA SER A 945 -37.98 -27.96 13.66
C SER A 945 -38.29 -27.77 15.15
N ILE A 946 -38.02 -26.60 15.72
CA ILE A 946 -38.54 -26.18 17.03
C ILE A 946 -39.52 -25.02 16.80
N LYS A 947 -40.70 -25.34 16.26
CA LYS A 947 -41.92 -24.54 16.39
C LYS A 947 -43.15 -25.42 16.21
#